data_AF-U6LS43-F1
#
_entry.id   AF-U6LS43-F1
#
_cell.length_a   1.000
_cell.length_b   1.000
_cell.length_c   1.000
_cell.angle_alpha   90.00
_cell.angle_beta   90.00
_cell.angle_gamma   90.00
#
_symmetry.space_group_name_H-M   'P 1'
#
loop_
_entity.id
_entity.type
_entity.pdbx_description
1 polymer ?
#
loop_
_entity_poly.entity_id
_entity_poly.type
_entity_poly.pdbx_seq_one_letter_code
_entity_poly.pdbx_strand_id
1 'polypeptide(L)'
;MAPSEQFWQLLLGGELASADSTNDSPQGSRKDETAQPRESSRTDANDEMFGATTHSTASSDKGYAQQDKAQLDTAKRLGIDDFLQMTSDDLCRQPALLHTQAEKLVNVQDELAVQNCSLFLASSKALSNLSSTISSLSATLAEMEHCIQPLHSCLKLFELPSLVFKCSNGGLYDEAVDVMMLAEERIASLRASGCCGMPLLDFLEMQGEVHLIAIVRKIAFLCIGQMKEARNSCVKTMLRQLGQHVQLSPSMKLVGPLRRLSCSEEQLKTQYLRRRDGEISRQRRNAEGSCETDPARGLCAASELLRVDVLQTAINYRAIFGSTDGRLSAWLSEQVHWFVKLVEKELLRRSGLADSDSEDFTGTRPSLNLAAVEAAITQTNLRSASKSRVGLLDLATIFRQVHNAASAFRRVQCYFFPLVALIFDRYVIAVHRQRLEDIAVAFGRSIDEYNYVPSTAHLSLLGTSPWFQSDLSANRSCVFLLRHAPLSNLYNSILEVANAFQECPISTTAAGVVSLIESLLAFCIRKLNSVKPGRRENFEEDINAIEQSLVQKNDAREGSTTSPAEFFVLCDIFATVLLPAVAKQLSSTFPPHTDLDIAVLQSLLANADLWHSPNPFTEASSTSDGQATGDDTPTNVAPVAPEHGTVPHRSP
;
A
#
# COMPACT_ATOMS: atom_id res chain seq x y z
N MET A 1 23.36 25.30 -13.73
CA MET A 1 23.85 24.33 -12.72
C MET A 1 24.94 23.52 -13.38
N ALA A 2 26.18 23.61 -12.89
CA ALA A 2 27.30 22.86 -13.44
C ALA A 2 27.14 21.37 -13.10
N PRO A 3 27.48 20.43 -14.01
CA PRO A 3 27.45 19.00 -13.71
C PRO A 3 28.45 18.65 -12.60
N SER A 4 28.11 17.71 -11.73
CA SER A 4 28.97 17.25 -10.64
C SER A 4 30.25 16.59 -11.19
N GLU A 5 31.39 16.81 -10.53
CA GLU A 5 32.70 16.23 -10.90
C GLU A 5 32.70 14.69 -11.01
N GLN A 6 31.73 14.03 -10.38
CA GLN A 6 31.52 12.59 -10.49
C GLN A 6 31.17 12.13 -11.92
N PHE A 7 30.56 13.01 -12.73
CA PHE A 7 30.26 12.72 -14.14
C PHE A 7 31.53 12.59 -15.00
N TRP A 8 32.60 13.33 -14.68
CA TRP A 8 33.85 13.27 -15.43
C TRP A 8 34.74 12.08 -15.04
N GLN A 9 34.66 11.62 -13.80
CA GLN A 9 35.45 10.46 -13.33
C GLN A 9 34.99 9.12 -13.91
N LEU A 10 33.73 9.01 -14.35
CA LEU A 10 33.22 7.82 -15.02
C LEU A 10 33.57 7.75 -16.52
N LEU A 11 33.95 8.88 -17.13
CA LEU A 11 34.23 8.98 -18.57
C LEU A 11 35.69 8.65 -18.94
N LEU A 12 36.59 8.69 -17.95
CA LEU A 12 38.03 8.48 -18.12
C LEU A 12 38.45 7.33 -17.20
N GLY A 13 38.40 6.10 -17.71
CA GLY A 13 38.72 4.89 -16.95
C GLY A 13 40.08 4.98 -16.25
N GLY A 14 40.04 5.25 -14.94
CA GLY A 14 41.20 5.22 -14.05
C GLY A 14 41.19 3.93 -13.26
N GLU A 15 42.12 3.02 -13.57
CA GLU A 15 42.52 1.95 -12.67
C GLU A 15 43.22 2.54 -11.45
N LEU A 16 42.77 2.17 -10.25
CA LEU A 16 43.50 2.41 -9.01
C LEU A 16 43.84 1.07 -8.35
N ALA A 17 45.14 0.80 -8.29
CA ALA A 17 45.73 -0.29 -7.56
C ALA A 17 45.70 -0.02 -6.04
N SER A 18 45.20 -1.02 -5.31
CA SER A 18 45.64 -1.56 -4.00
C SER A 18 46.58 -0.75 -3.09
N ALA A 19 46.16 -0.58 -1.82
CA ALA A 19 47.03 -0.81 -0.66
C ALA A 19 46.21 -1.28 0.56
N ASP A 20 46.78 -2.26 1.27
CA ASP A 20 46.30 -3.09 2.38
C ASP A 20 45.84 -2.39 3.67
N SER A 21 44.95 -3.06 4.44
CA SER A 21 45.30 -3.58 5.79
C SER A 21 44.27 -4.57 6.39
N THR A 22 44.70 -5.83 6.53
CA THR A 22 44.59 -6.78 7.68
C THR A 22 43.27 -7.22 8.34
N ASN A 23 43.14 -8.56 8.39
CA ASN A 23 42.56 -9.48 9.41
C ASN A 23 41.04 -9.43 9.68
N ASP A 24 40.25 -10.51 9.69
CA ASP A 24 40.48 -11.88 10.18
C ASP A 24 39.68 -12.95 9.39
N SER A 25 40.20 -14.18 9.39
CA SER A 25 39.65 -15.45 8.90
C SER A 25 39.15 -16.29 10.10
N PRO A 26 38.67 -17.56 9.96
CA PRO A 26 38.10 -18.28 8.81
C PRO A 26 36.86 -19.15 9.19
N GLN A 27 36.17 -19.76 8.20
CA GLN A 27 35.77 -21.19 8.20
C GLN A 27 34.91 -21.53 6.97
N GLY A 28 35.16 -22.69 6.33
CA GLY A 28 34.11 -23.37 5.55
C GLY A 28 34.50 -24.06 4.23
N SER A 29 35.39 -25.04 4.31
CA SER A 29 35.74 -26.09 3.32
C SER A 29 34.60 -26.82 2.59
N ARG A 30 34.76 -27.10 1.28
CA ARG A 30 34.58 -28.40 0.56
C ARG A 30 34.73 -28.16 -0.96
N LYS A 31 35.79 -28.59 -1.65
CA LYS A 31 36.10 -29.94 -2.19
C LYS A 31 34.93 -30.60 -2.93
N ASP A 32 35.04 -30.69 -4.26
CA ASP A 32 35.10 -31.99 -4.95
C ASP A 32 35.75 -31.85 -6.34
N GLU A 33 36.82 -32.63 -6.50
CA GLU A 33 37.47 -32.98 -7.76
C GLU A 33 36.78 -34.23 -8.34
N THR A 34 36.74 -34.34 -9.67
CA THR A 34 37.36 -35.42 -10.48
C THR A 34 36.59 -35.62 -11.79
N ALA A 35 37.31 -35.51 -12.92
CA ALA A 35 37.37 -36.52 -13.98
C ALA A 35 38.11 -35.98 -15.22
N GLN A 36 39.37 -36.40 -15.35
CA GLN A 36 40.12 -36.54 -16.60
C GLN A 36 39.57 -37.75 -17.41
N PRO A 37 39.99 -38.08 -18.66
CA PRO A 37 41.37 -37.94 -19.18
C PRO A 37 41.56 -37.70 -20.71
N ARG A 38 42.85 -37.44 -21.06
CA ARG A 38 43.60 -37.85 -22.27
C ARG A 38 43.07 -37.35 -23.64
N GLU A 39 43.90 -36.92 -24.59
CA GLU A 39 45.15 -37.52 -25.05
C GLU A 39 45.89 -36.57 -26.01
N SER A 40 47.23 -36.53 -25.89
CA SER A 40 48.21 -36.44 -27.00
C SER A 40 48.31 -35.16 -27.84
N SER A 41 49.44 -34.78 -28.44
CA SER A 41 50.88 -35.03 -28.32
C SER A 41 51.55 -34.18 -29.41
N ARG A 42 52.87 -33.97 -29.29
CA ARG A 42 53.84 -33.43 -30.28
C ARG A 42 54.09 -31.92 -30.20
N THR A 43 55.22 -31.45 -29.67
CA THR A 43 56.67 -31.63 -29.98
C THR A 43 57.19 -30.70 -31.07
N ASP A 44 58.28 -30.03 -30.69
CA ASP A 44 59.43 -29.56 -31.48
C ASP A 44 59.20 -28.29 -32.32
N ALA A 45 59.84 -27.17 -31.99
CA ALA A 45 61.27 -26.84 -32.03
C ALA A 45 61.75 -26.45 -33.44
N ASN A 46 62.39 -25.28 -33.48
CA ASN A 46 63.32 -24.77 -34.48
C ASN A 46 62.79 -24.54 -35.89
N ASP A 47 62.84 -23.28 -36.33
CA ASP A 47 63.69 -22.92 -37.46
C ASP A 47 63.95 -21.40 -37.49
N GLU A 48 65.15 -21.04 -37.06
CA GLU A 48 65.85 -19.88 -37.62
C GLU A 48 66.26 -20.24 -39.04
N MET A 49 65.80 -19.50 -40.05
CA MET A 49 66.55 -19.45 -41.30
C MET A 49 66.35 -18.12 -42.04
N PHE A 50 67.41 -17.31 -41.93
CA PHE A 50 68.12 -16.64 -43.01
C PHE A 50 67.33 -16.23 -44.27
N GLY A 51 67.38 -14.92 -44.52
CA GLY A 51 68.24 -14.40 -45.58
C GLY A 51 67.67 -14.40 -47.00
N ALA A 52 67.58 -13.21 -47.58
CA ALA A 52 68.00 -12.94 -48.96
C ALA A 52 67.91 -11.43 -49.26
N THR A 53 68.82 -10.68 -48.68
CA THR A 53 69.46 -9.59 -49.43
C THR A 53 70.25 -10.24 -50.54
N THR A 54 70.06 -9.82 -51.80
CA THR A 54 71.10 -9.51 -52.80
C THR A 54 70.72 -9.81 -54.27
N HIS A 55 71.31 -8.95 -55.12
CA HIS A 55 71.75 -9.17 -56.50
C HIS A 55 70.74 -9.16 -57.64
N SER A 56 70.75 -8.06 -58.40
CA SER A 56 71.40 -7.98 -59.73
C SER A 56 70.91 -6.71 -60.44
N THR A 57 71.70 -5.87 -61.09
CA THR A 57 73.10 -5.88 -61.51
C THR A 57 73.37 -4.44 -61.99
N ALA A 58 74.44 -3.80 -61.50
CA ALA A 58 75.65 -3.48 -62.28
C ALA A 58 75.43 -2.29 -63.26
N SER A 59 76.29 -1.27 -63.33
CA SER A 59 77.66 -1.10 -62.89
C SER A 59 78.00 0.40 -63.02
N SER A 60 78.77 0.99 -62.10
CA SER A 60 80.19 1.34 -62.31
C SER A 60 80.37 2.71 -63.00
N ASP A 61 81.25 3.62 -62.62
CA ASP A 61 82.18 3.80 -61.49
C ASP A 61 82.79 5.22 -61.71
N LYS A 62 83.24 5.85 -60.61
CA LYS A 62 84.26 6.91 -60.46
C LYS A 62 84.60 7.90 -61.59
N GLY A 63 84.87 9.15 -61.18
CA GLY A 63 85.95 9.93 -61.82
C GLY A 63 85.87 11.45 -61.74
N TYR A 64 85.79 12.05 -60.55
CA TYR A 64 86.29 13.41 -60.37
C TYR A 64 87.78 13.34 -60.01
N ALA A 65 88.58 14.20 -60.66
CA ALA A 65 90.04 14.34 -60.57
C ALA A 65 90.90 13.50 -61.54
N GLN A 66 90.84 13.80 -62.86
CA GLN A 66 92.05 13.82 -63.71
C GLN A 66 91.79 14.55 -65.05
N GLN A 67 91.35 15.81 -64.96
CA GLN A 67 91.15 16.70 -66.11
C GLN A 67 92.44 17.50 -66.36
N ASP A 68 93.52 16.82 -66.80
CA ASP A 68 94.72 17.52 -67.32
C ASP A 68 95.72 16.65 -68.14
N LYS A 69 95.32 15.43 -68.57
CA LYS A 69 96.20 14.59 -69.41
C LYS A 69 95.52 13.92 -70.62
N ALA A 70 94.24 14.27 -70.89
CA ALA A 70 93.43 13.70 -71.96
C ALA A 70 93.32 14.59 -73.22
N GLN A 71 93.96 15.77 -73.24
CA GLN A 71 93.97 16.68 -74.40
C GLN A 71 95.01 16.32 -75.47
N LEU A 72 95.94 15.39 -75.20
CA LEU A 72 96.97 14.98 -76.18
C LEU A 72 96.54 13.81 -77.09
N ASP A 73 95.52 13.03 -76.70
CA ASP A 73 95.01 11.88 -77.48
C ASP A 73 93.71 12.16 -78.25
N THR A 74 93.07 13.32 -78.04
CA THR A 74 91.89 13.75 -78.82
C THR A 74 92.27 14.21 -80.23
N ALA A 75 93.51 14.66 -80.46
CA ALA A 75 94.04 15.00 -81.78
C ALA A 75 94.24 13.78 -82.70
N LYS A 76 94.49 12.59 -82.14
CA LYS A 76 94.62 11.33 -82.90
C LYS A 76 93.29 10.68 -83.30
N ARG A 77 92.19 10.97 -82.57
CA ARG A 77 90.85 10.44 -82.88
C ARG A 77 90.03 11.30 -83.86
N LEU A 78 90.48 12.52 -84.15
CA LEU A 78 89.82 13.44 -85.08
C LEU A 78 90.23 13.25 -86.55
N GLY A 79 90.95 12.17 -86.89
CA GLY A 79 91.28 11.81 -88.27
C GLY A 79 92.14 12.85 -89.01
N ILE A 80 92.84 13.73 -88.29
CA ILE A 80 93.67 14.80 -88.89
C ILE A 80 94.84 14.19 -89.69
N ASP A 81 95.31 13.00 -89.31
CA ASP A 81 96.31 12.23 -90.08
C ASP A 81 95.74 11.70 -91.42
N ASP A 82 94.42 11.46 -91.52
CA ASP A 82 93.77 11.07 -92.78
C ASP A 82 93.61 12.28 -93.73
N PHE A 83 93.42 13.50 -93.20
CA PHE A 83 93.42 14.73 -93.99
C PHE A 83 94.80 15.04 -94.60
N LEU A 84 95.90 14.61 -93.95
CA LEU A 84 97.27 14.80 -94.45
C LEU A 84 97.67 13.80 -95.55
N GLN A 85 96.91 12.72 -95.74
CA GLN A 85 97.13 11.73 -96.81
C GLN A 85 96.14 11.87 -97.99
N MET A 86 95.15 12.76 -97.90
CA MET A 86 94.18 13.00 -98.97
C MET A 86 94.84 13.74 -100.14
N THR A 87 94.57 13.26 -101.36
CA THR A 87 95.01 13.91 -102.59
C THR A 87 94.26 15.25 -102.79
N SER A 88 94.85 16.21 -103.52
CA SER A 88 94.30 17.56 -103.70
C SER A 88 92.84 17.60 -104.19
N ASP A 89 92.40 16.58 -104.93
CA ASP A 89 91.04 16.46 -105.43
C ASP A 89 90.03 16.04 -104.34
N ASP A 90 90.47 15.26 -103.34
CA ASP A 90 89.63 14.80 -102.23
C ASP A 90 89.41 15.90 -101.19
N LEU A 91 90.42 16.74 -100.94
CA LEU A 91 90.33 17.94 -100.08
C LEU A 91 89.35 18.99 -100.64
N CYS A 92 89.22 19.10 -101.96
CA CYS A 92 88.25 20.02 -102.58
C CYS A 92 86.79 19.54 -102.43
N ARG A 93 86.55 18.23 -102.26
CA ARG A 93 85.18 17.67 -102.10
C ARG A 93 84.72 17.59 -100.65
N GLN A 94 85.65 17.66 -99.70
CA GLN A 94 85.36 17.51 -98.28
C GLN A 94 84.44 18.58 -97.67
N PRO A 95 84.51 19.87 -98.06
CA PRO A 95 83.57 20.88 -97.57
C PRO A 95 82.12 20.56 -97.94
N ALA A 96 81.90 20.00 -99.13
CA ALA A 96 80.55 19.61 -99.59
C ALA A 96 80.00 18.41 -98.81
N LEU A 97 80.85 17.42 -98.51
CA LEU A 97 80.51 16.24 -97.69
C LEU A 97 80.23 16.61 -96.22
N LEU A 98 81.05 17.49 -95.64
CA LEU A 98 80.83 18.02 -94.30
C LEU A 98 79.56 18.86 -94.23
N HIS A 99 79.24 19.62 -95.28
CA HIS A 99 77.99 20.37 -95.33
C HIS A 99 76.77 19.44 -95.37
N THR A 100 76.82 18.36 -96.16
CA THR A 100 75.73 17.36 -96.19
C THR A 100 75.60 16.58 -94.88
N GLN A 101 76.72 16.27 -94.20
CA GLN A 101 76.67 15.60 -92.90
C GLN A 101 76.20 16.54 -91.78
N ALA A 102 76.62 17.81 -91.79
CA ALA A 102 76.14 18.82 -90.85
C ALA A 102 74.65 19.07 -91.03
N GLU A 103 74.15 19.16 -92.27
CA GLU A 103 72.72 19.31 -92.55
C GLU A 103 71.91 18.09 -92.09
N LYS A 104 72.43 16.87 -92.28
CA LYS A 104 71.81 15.65 -91.72
C LYS A 104 71.78 15.64 -90.19
N LEU A 105 72.85 16.08 -89.54
CA LEU A 105 72.92 16.17 -88.08
C LEU A 105 71.97 17.23 -87.53
N VAL A 106 71.86 18.39 -88.19
CA VAL A 106 70.89 19.44 -87.83
C VAL A 106 69.47 18.92 -87.99
N ASN A 107 69.15 18.26 -89.10
CA ASN A 107 67.82 17.67 -89.30
C ASN A 107 67.49 16.59 -88.26
N VAL A 108 68.44 15.72 -87.92
CA VAL A 108 68.25 14.71 -86.85
C VAL A 108 68.11 15.37 -85.49
N GLN A 109 68.89 16.41 -85.19
CA GLN A 109 68.81 17.15 -83.94
C GLN A 109 67.49 17.89 -83.80
N ASP A 110 66.99 18.51 -84.87
CA ASP A 110 65.70 19.20 -84.91
C ASP A 110 64.56 18.19 -84.75
N GLU A 111 64.63 17.03 -85.40
CA GLU A 111 63.65 15.94 -85.25
C GLU A 111 63.64 15.39 -83.81
N LEU A 112 64.80 15.22 -83.20
CA LEU A 112 64.95 14.80 -81.79
C LEU A 112 64.44 15.88 -80.82
N ALA A 113 64.68 17.16 -81.13
CA ALA A 113 64.18 18.28 -80.34
C ALA A 113 62.65 18.38 -80.41
N VAL A 114 62.06 18.20 -81.59
CA VAL A 114 60.60 18.14 -81.78
C VAL A 114 60.03 16.92 -81.06
N GLN A 115 60.66 15.75 -81.16
CA GLN A 115 60.21 14.55 -80.47
C GLN A 115 60.27 14.72 -78.94
N ASN A 116 61.37 15.25 -78.40
CA ASN A 116 61.51 15.53 -76.98
C ASN A 116 60.52 16.60 -76.48
N CYS A 117 60.30 17.68 -77.24
CA CYS A 117 59.31 18.70 -76.90
C CYS A 117 57.88 18.12 -76.95
N SER A 118 57.57 17.27 -77.94
CA SER A 118 56.26 16.63 -78.05
C SER A 118 56.00 15.65 -76.90
N LEU A 119 57.01 14.87 -76.50
CA LEU A 119 56.96 14.00 -75.33
C LEU A 119 56.79 14.81 -74.06
N PHE A 120 57.53 15.91 -73.89
CA PHE A 120 57.39 16.78 -72.74
C PHE A 120 56.00 17.42 -72.65
N LEU A 121 55.44 17.89 -73.77
CA LEU A 121 54.07 18.41 -73.82
C LEU A 121 53.03 17.33 -73.52
N ALA A 122 53.21 16.11 -74.03
CA ALA A 122 52.33 14.98 -73.72
C ALA A 122 52.39 14.60 -72.23
N SER A 123 53.59 14.55 -71.63
CA SER A 123 53.80 14.31 -70.20
C SER A 123 53.21 15.43 -69.36
N SER A 124 53.37 16.70 -69.75
CA SER A 124 52.77 17.86 -69.08
C SER A 124 51.25 17.80 -69.12
N LYS A 125 50.64 17.44 -70.26
CA LYS A 125 49.20 17.28 -70.39
C LYS A 125 48.68 16.13 -69.52
N ALA A 126 49.38 14.99 -69.50
CA ALA A 126 49.05 13.87 -68.61
C ALA A 126 49.14 14.26 -67.13
N LEU A 127 50.17 15.01 -66.73
CA LEU A 127 50.33 15.56 -65.37
C LEU A 127 49.23 16.56 -65.02
N SER A 128 48.81 17.42 -65.95
CA SER A 128 47.70 18.36 -65.73
C SER A 128 46.36 17.64 -65.54
N ASN A 129 46.11 16.59 -66.33
CA ASN A 129 44.93 15.75 -66.18
C ASN A 129 44.96 15.01 -64.83
N LEU A 130 46.12 14.46 -64.44
CA LEU A 130 46.31 13.82 -63.13
C LEU A 130 46.09 14.81 -61.99
N SER A 131 46.62 16.04 -62.11
CA SER A 131 46.41 17.09 -61.11
C SER A 131 44.93 17.47 -60.99
N SER A 132 44.21 17.54 -62.12
CA SER A 132 42.77 17.81 -62.10
C SER A 132 41.96 16.67 -61.47
N THR A 133 42.32 15.41 -61.73
CA THR A 133 41.64 14.26 -61.12
C THR A 133 41.94 14.16 -59.64
N ILE A 134 43.19 14.40 -59.21
CA ILE A 134 43.56 14.48 -57.79
C ILE A 134 42.80 15.62 -57.09
N SER A 135 42.67 16.77 -57.74
CA SER A 135 41.89 17.89 -57.18
C SER A 135 40.41 17.54 -57.03
N SER A 136 39.84 16.84 -58.02
CA SER A 136 38.46 16.35 -57.92
C SER A 136 38.30 15.30 -56.82
N LEU A 137 39.27 14.39 -56.66
CA LEU A 137 39.26 13.37 -55.62
C LEU A 137 39.41 13.99 -54.22
N SER A 138 40.24 15.03 -54.11
CA SER A 138 40.38 15.80 -52.87
C SER A 138 39.08 16.51 -52.51
N ALA A 139 38.35 17.03 -53.49
CA ALA A 139 37.05 17.65 -53.27
C ALA A 139 36.01 16.62 -52.83
N THR A 140 35.94 15.45 -53.48
CA THR A 140 35.01 14.38 -53.08
C THR A 140 35.34 13.80 -51.72
N LEU A 141 36.63 13.65 -51.36
CA LEU A 141 37.04 13.23 -50.02
C LEU A 141 36.63 14.25 -48.95
N ALA A 142 36.77 15.55 -49.23
CA ALA A 142 36.32 16.61 -48.32
C ALA A 142 34.79 16.62 -48.14
N GLU A 143 34.03 16.38 -49.21
CA GLU A 143 32.57 16.20 -49.15
C GLU A 143 32.20 14.95 -48.33
N MET A 144 32.90 13.83 -48.53
CA MET A 144 32.68 12.59 -47.78
C MET A 144 32.99 12.78 -46.29
N GLU A 145 34.05 13.52 -45.95
CA GLU A 145 34.38 13.89 -44.56
C GLU A 145 33.26 14.73 -43.93
N HIS A 146 32.68 15.66 -44.69
CA HIS A 146 31.54 16.46 -44.23
C HIS A 146 30.29 15.60 -44.00
N CYS A 147 30.05 14.57 -44.83
CA CYS A 147 28.95 13.61 -44.69
C CYS A 147 29.12 12.60 -43.55
N ILE A 148 30.36 12.26 -43.17
CA ILE A 148 30.66 11.30 -42.09
C ILE A 148 30.39 11.92 -40.70
N GLN A 149 30.56 13.22 -40.53
CA GLN A 149 30.34 13.90 -39.24
C GLN A 149 28.90 13.75 -38.67
N PRO A 150 27.83 13.93 -39.47
CA PRO A 150 26.46 13.63 -39.06
C PRO A 150 26.23 12.15 -38.71
N LEU A 151 26.82 11.22 -39.48
CA LEU A 151 26.71 9.79 -39.23
C LEU A 151 27.35 9.39 -37.89
N HIS A 152 28.53 9.93 -37.59
CA HIS A 152 29.21 9.71 -36.32
C HIS A 152 28.40 10.26 -35.13
N SER A 153 27.74 11.40 -35.31
CA SER A 153 26.82 11.97 -34.31
C SER A 153 25.57 11.12 -34.12
N CYS A 154 25.03 10.54 -35.19
CA CYS A 154 23.89 9.61 -35.16
C CYS A 154 24.24 8.27 -34.49
N LEU A 155 25.46 7.76 -34.65
CA LEU A 155 25.89 6.51 -34.02
C LEU A 155 25.94 6.64 -32.49
N LYS A 156 26.36 7.78 -31.94
CA LYS A 156 26.33 8.05 -30.50
C LYS A 156 24.92 8.05 -29.90
N LEU A 157 23.89 8.32 -30.71
CA LEU A 157 22.49 8.26 -30.26
C LEU A 157 22.01 6.82 -30.00
N PHE A 158 22.59 5.81 -30.64
CA PHE A 158 22.19 4.41 -30.43
C PHE A 158 22.59 3.84 -29.07
N GLU A 159 23.57 4.44 -28.40
CA GLU A 159 23.99 4.01 -27.07
C GLU A 159 23.04 4.50 -25.98
N LEU A 160 22.36 5.64 -26.21
CA LEU A 160 21.50 6.28 -25.21
C LEU A 160 20.30 5.42 -24.77
N PRO A 161 19.55 4.73 -25.65
CA PRO A 161 18.49 3.81 -25.21
C PRO A 161 19.00 2.76 -24.23
N SER A 162 20.17 2.17 -24.51
CA SER A 162 20.77 1.15 -23.64
C SER A 162 21.17 1.72 -22.27
N LEU A 163 21.65 2.97 -22.25
CA LEU A 163 21.98 3.68 -21.02
C LEU A 163 20.72 3.98 -20.20
N VAL A 164 19.63 4.41 -20.83
CA VAL A 164 18.32 4.60 -20.16
C VAL A 164 17.84 3.32 -19.50
N PHE A 165 17.97 2.17 -20.19
CA PHE A 165 17.63 0.87 -19.60
C PHE A 165 18.51 0.53 -18.39
N LYS A 166 19.83 0.76 -18.47
CA LYS A 166 20.76 0.51 -17.35
C LYS A 166 20.43 1.40 -16.15
N CYS A 167 20.24 2.71 -16.35
CA CYS A 167 19.87 3.65 -15.30
C CYS A 167 18.51 3.30 -14.67
N SER A 168 17.50 3.01 -15.50
CA SER A 168 16.17 2.61 -15.03
C SER A 168 16.21 1.32 -14.21
N ASN A 169 17.03 0.33 -14.60
CA ASN A 169 17.16 -0.92 -13.85
C ASN A 169 17.94 -0.74 -12.55
N GLY A 170 18.88 0.22 -12.50
CA GLY A 170 19.62 0.61 -11.30
C GLY A 170 18.86 1.53 -10.34
N GLY A 171 17.63 1.94 -10.67
CA GLY A 171 16.85 2.89 -9.86
C GLY A 171 17.33 4.35 -9.94
N LEU A 172 18.24 4.65 -10.86
CA LEU A 172 18.79 5.97 -11.15
C LEU A 172 17.87 6.71 -12.14
N TYR A 173 16.67 7.06 -11.68
CA TYR A 173 15.63 7.61 -12.54
C TYR A 173 15.87 9.06 -12.93
N ASP A 174 16.54 9.84 -12.09
CA ASP A 174 16.84 11.22 -12.43
C ASP A 174 17.83 11.28 -13.60
N GLU A 175 18.87 10.45 -13.54
CA GLU A 175 19.87 10.26 -14.58
C GLU A 175 19.23 9.68 -15.86
N ALA A 176 18.32 8.71 -15.73
CA ALA A 176 17.60 8.17 -16.89
C ALA A 176 16.78 9.24 -17.62
N VAL A 177 16.14 10.15 -16.87
CA VAL A 177 15.40 11.29 -17.43
C VAL A 177 16.34 12.27 -18.10
N ASP A 178 17.49 12.58 -17.49
CA ASP A 178 18.46 13.51 -18.07
C ASP A 178 19.03 12.95 -19.39
N VAL A 179 19.32 11.65 -19.46
CA VAL A 179 19.72 10.97 -20.71
C VAL A 179 18.62 11.03 -21.77
N MET A 180 17.34 10.85 -21.38
CA MET A 180 16.21 10.98 -22.30
C MET A 180 16.04 12.42 -22.82
N MET A 181 16.19 13.43 -21.96
CA MET A 181 16.13 14.84 -22.36
C MET A 181 17.27 15.20 -23.32
N LEU A 182 18.49 14.72 -23.05
CA LEU A 182 19.64 14.90 -23.93
C LEU A 182 19.40 14.22 -25.29
N ALA A 183 18.80 13.03 -25.31
CA ALA A 183 18.43 12.37 -26.56
C ALA A 183 17.36 13.18 -27.34
N GLU A 184 16.33 13.70 -26.67
CA GLU A 184 15.30 14.53 -27.30
C GLU A 184 15.88 15.84 -27.88
N GLU A 185 16.79 16.51 -27.16
CA GLU A 185 17.50 17.71 -27.64
C GLU A 185 18.36 17.40 -28.88
N ARG A 186 19.11 16.30 -28.86
CA ARG A 186 19.94 15.87 -30.00
C ARG A 186 19.09 15.49 -31.20
N ILE A 187 17.97 14.81 -31.00
CA ILE A 187 17.00 14.50 -32.06
C ILE A 187 16.38 15.79 -32.62
N ALA A 188 16.06 16.76 -31.77
CA ALA A 188 15.56 18.07 -32.21
C ALA A 188 16.61 18.85 -33.01
N SER A 189 17.88 18.83 -32.58
CA SER A 189 19.01 19.41 -33.29
C SER A 189 19.20 18.78 -34.67
N LEU A 190 19.12 17.45 -34.80
CA LEU A 190 19.17 16.76 -36.10
C LEU A 190 18.02 17.13 -37.04
N ARG A 191 16.83 17.45 -36.48
CA ARG A 191 15.70 17.95 -37.28
C ARG A 191 15.94 19.39 -37.73
N ALA A 192 16.48 20.23 -36.85
CA ALA A 192 16.71 21.66 -37.08
C ALA A 192 17.90 21.93 -38.01
N SER A 193 18.96 21.12 -37.97
CA SER A 193 20.18 21.25 -38.79
C SER A 193 19.97 20.88 -40.27
N GLY A 194 18.73 20.79 -40.75
CA GLY A 194 18.44 20.62 -42.17
C GLY A 194 18.62 19.20 -42.72
N CYS A 195 19.01 18.20 -41.92
CA CYS A 195 18.96 16.79 -42.38
C CYS A 195 17.51 16.32 -42.70
N CYS A 196 16.50 17.09 -42.25
CA CYS A 196 15.09 16.85 -42.53
C CYS A 196 14.34 18.07 -43.12
N GLY A 197 14.98 19.24 -43.23
CA GLY A 197 14.39 20.48 -43.72
C GLY A 197 15.25 21.11 -44.81
N MET A 198 14.68 21.20 -46.02
CA MET A 198 15.16 21.88 -47.24
C MET A 198 16.09 23.08 -46.92
N PRO A 199 17.39 23.05 -47.29
CA PRO A 199 17.87 23.19 -48.68
C PRO A 199 18.95 22.16 -49.11
N LEU A 200 19.35 21.23 -48.22
CA LEU A 200 20.28 20.15 -48.58
C LEU A 200 19.61 19.08 -49.45
N LEU A 201 18.27 18.95 -49.34
CA LEU A 201 17.47 18.07 -50.18
C LEU A 201 17.50 18.50 -51.65
N ASP A 202 17.35 19.80 -51.92
CA ASP A 202 17.39 20.34 -53.29
C ASP A 202 18.79 20.20 -53.93
N PHE A 203 19.86 20.18 -53.11
CA PHE A 203 21.23 20.02 -53.59
C PHE A 203 21.62 18.56 -53.82
N LEU A 204 21.17 17.64 -52.97
CA LEU A 204 21.50 16.20 -53.07
C LEU A 204 20.54 15.41 -53.98
N GLU A 205 19.31 15.88 -54.18
CA GLU A 205 18.37 15.34 -55.18
C GLU A 205 18.85 15.67 -56.62
N MET A 206 19.66 16.72 -56.78
CA MET A 206 20.32 17.07 -58.04
C MET A 206 21.63 16.27 -58.30
N GLN A 207 22.22 15.61 -57.29
CA GLN A 207 23.51 14.89 -57.41
C GLN A 207 23.41 13.35 -57.34
N GLY A 208 22.24 12.76 -57.12
CA GLY A 208 22.06 11.29 -57.19
C GLY A 208 22.48 10.51 -55.94
N GLU A 209 22.81 11.16 -54.81
CA GLU A 209 23.10 10.50 -53.53
C GLU A 209 21.83 10.25 -52.68
N VAL A 210 20.81 9.66 -53.30
CA VAL A 210 19.52 9.34 -52.64
C VAL A 210 19.72 8.30 -51.51
N HIS A 211 20.76 7.46 -51.59
CA HIS A 211 21.01 6.37 -50.65
C HIS A 211 21.47 6.85 -49.26
N LEU A 212 22.37 7.82 -49.16
CA LEU A 212 22.94 8.23 -47.87
C LEU A 212 21.90 8.96 -47.01
N ILE A 213 21.09 9.84 -47.63
CA ILE A 213 19.97 10.51 -46.96
C ILE A 213 18.93 9.50 -46.47
N ALA A 214 18.62 8.48 -47.29
CA ALA A 214 17.69 7.42 -46.90
C ALA A 214 18.22 6.63 -45.69
N ILE A 215 19.52 6.34 -45.65
CA ILE A 215 20.18 5.65 -44.53
C ILE A 215 20.11 6.51 -43.26
N VAL A 216 20.49 7.79 -43.31
CA VAL A 216 20.45 8.70 -42.15
C VAL A 216 19.03 8.86 -41.62
N ARG A 217 18.02 9.02 -42.50
CA ARG A 217 16.61 9.08 -42.10
C ARG A 217 16.14 7.79 -41.44
N LYS A 218 16.52 6.63 -42.00
CA LYS A 218 16.13 5.33 -41.45
C LYS A 218 16.79 5.07 -40.08
N ILE A 219 18.04 5.46 -39.93
CA ILE A 219 18.77 5.44 -38.65
C ILE A 219 18.08 6.33 -37.62
N ALA A 220 17.81 7.60 -37.96
CA ALA A 220 17.14 8.53 -37.06
C ALA A 220 15.75 8.02 -36.64
N PHE A 221 14.98 7.45 -37.57
CA PHE A 221 13.69 6.84 -37.29
C PHE A 221 13.79 5.65 -36.34
N LEU A 222 14.77 4.76 -36.54
CA LEU A 222 15.04 3.63 -35.64
C LEU A 222 15.42 4.11 -34.23
N CYS A 223 16.31 5.11 -34.11
CA CYS A 223 16.69 5.70 -32.82
C CYS A 223 15.48 6.29 -32.08
N ILE A 224 14.63 7.04 -32.78
CA ILE A 224 13.40 7.60 -32.20
C ILE A 224 12.48 6.47 -31.69
N GLY A 225 12.36 5.39 -32.46
CA GLY A 225 11.61 4.20 -32.05
C GLY A 225 12.15 3.58 -30.77
N GLN A 226 13.46 3.32 -30.70
CA GLN A 226 14.12 2.73 -29.53
C GLN A 226 14.05 3.64 -28.30
N MET A 227 14.25 4.95 -28.46
CA MET A 227 14.11 5.91 -27.36
C MET A 227 12.68 5.95 -26.82
N LYS A 228 11.67 5.88 -27.70
CA LYS A 228 10.25 5.83 -27.29
C LYS A 228 9.95 4.54 -26.51
N GLU A 229 10.52 3.41 -26.93
CA GLU A 229 10.39 2.14 -26.21
C GLU A 229 11.08 2.18 -24.85
N ALA A 230 12.32 2.67 -24.78
CA ALA A 230 13.08 2.85 -23.55
C ALA A 230 12.34 3.78 -22.57
N ARG A 231 11.81 4.92 -23.05
CA ARG A 231 10.98 5.84 -22.27
C ARG A 231 9.73 5.13 -21.73
N ASN A 232 9.00 4.42 -22.58
CA ASN A 232 7.79 3.71 -22.16
C ASN A 232 8.09 2.62 -21.11
N SER A 233 9.20 1.89 -21.27
CA SER A 233 9.62 0.87 -20.30
C SER A 233 10.02 1.48 -18.96
N CYS A 234 10.80 2.57 -18.99
CA CYS A 234 11.19 3.34 -17.80
C CYS A 234 9.97 3.87 -17.06
N VAL A 235 9.05 4.57 -17.75
CA VAL A 235 7.79 5.07 -17.17
C VAL A 235 6.95 3.94 -16.57
N LYS A 236 6.80 2.80 -17.28
CA LYS A 236 6.07 1.64 -16.75
C LYS A 236 6.71 1.12 -15.46
N THR A 237 8.04 1.07 -15.39
CA THR A 237 8.77 0.61 -14.21
C THR A 237 8.63 1.59 -13.05
N MET A 238 8.77 2.89 -13.29
CA MET A 238 8.56 3.94 -12.29
C MET A 238 7.13 3.91 -11.75
N LEU A 239 6.11 3.82 -12.62
CA LEU A 239 4.71 3.76 -12.21
C LEU A 239 4.39 2.49 -11.41
N ARG A 240 5.05 1.38 -11.72
CA ARG A 240 4.94 0.14 -10.94
C ARG A 240 5.53 0.31 -9.55
N GLN A 241 6.72 0.89 -9.42
CA GLN A 241 7.36 1.14 -8.13
C GLN A 241 6.61 2.18 -7.29
N LEU A 242 6.01 3.18 -7.93
CA LEU A 242 5.25 4.24 -7.27
C LEU A 242 4.12 3.69 -6.38
N GLY A 243 3.50 2.57 -6.77
CA GLY A 243 2.45 1.91 -5.97
C GLY A 243 2.95 0.91 -4.93
N GLN A 244 4.19 0.43 -5.04
CA GLN A 244 4.72 -0.62 -4.15
C GLN A 244 5.21 -0.05 -2.82
N HIS A 245 5.71 1.19 -2.79
CA HIS A 245 6.27 1.78 -1.59
C HIS A 245 5.18 2.40 -0.70
N VAL A 246 5.13 1.96 0.56
CA VAL A 246 4.26 2.55 1.61
C VAL A 246 4.86 3.87 2.14
N GLN A 247 6.19 4.01 2.08
CA GLN A 247 6.90 5.18 2.56
C GLN A 247 6.88 6.34 1.55
N LEU A 248 6.77 7.56 2.05
CA LEU A 248 6.71 8.78 1.22
C LEU A 248 8.00 9.05 0.45
N SER A 249 9.18 8.85 1.07
CA SER A 249 10.47 9.22 0.49
C SER A 249 10.75 8.53 -0.87
N PRO A 250 10.61 7.19 -1.00
CA PRO A 250 10.72 6.52 -2.30
C PRO A 250 9.70 7.00 -3.34
N SER A 251 8.44 7.23 -2.94
CA SER A 251 7.42 7.75 -3.85
C SER A 251 7.75 9.15 -4.36
N MET A 252 8.26 10.03 -3.49
CA MET A 252 8.68 11.39 -3.87
C MET A 252 9.83 11.39 -4.88
N LYS A 253 10.82 10.49 -4.71
CA LYS A 253 11.93 10.31 -5.66
C LYS A 253 11.46 9.89 -7.06
N LEU A 254 10.31 9.21 -7.17
CA LEU A 254 9.76 8.79 -8.46
C LEU A 254 8.89 9.86 -9.11
N VAL A 255 8.17 10.66 -8.33
CA VAL A 255 7.22 11.66 -8.84
C VAL A 255 7.93 12.78 -9.60
N GLY A 256 9.09 13.26 -9.11
CA GLY A 256 9.89 14.28 -9.77
C GLY A 256 10.24 13.91 -11.24
N PRO A 257 10.96 12.80 -11.46
CA PRO A 257 11.29 12.35 -12.82
C PRO A 257 10.04 12.01 -13.66
N LEU A 258 8.95 11.48 -13.07
CA LEU A 258 7.70 11.28 -13.81
C LEU A 258 7.05 12.58 -14.31
N ARG A 259 7.08 13.65 -13.52
CA ARG A 259 6.60 14.98 -13.96
C ARG A 259 7.45 15.53 -15.10
N ARG A 260 8.77 15.32 -15.05
CA ARG A 260 9.70 15.73 -16.13
C ARG A 260 9.46 14.97 -17.44
N LEU A 261 9.04 13.71 -17.37
CA LEU A 261 8.64 12.90 -18.53
C LEU A 261 7.25 13.24 -19.11
N SER A 262 6.72 14.43 -18.83
CA SER A 262 5.47 14.97 -19.36
C SER A 262 4.21 14.18 -18.98
N CYS A 263 4.24 13.40 -17.89
CA CYS A 263 3.01 12.83 -17.37
C CYS A 263 2.13 13.97 -16.80
N SER A 264 0.88 14.05 -17.26
CA SER A 264 -0.06 15.03 -16.67
C SER A 264 -0.28 14.74 -15.19
N GLU A 265 -0.43 15.78 -14.38
CA GLU A 265 -0.67 15.64 -12.93
C GLU A 265 -1.92 14.79 -12.66
N GLU A 266 -2.94 14.92 -13.50
CA GLU A 266 -4.14 14.09 -13.44
C GLU A 266 -3.87 12.60 -13.68
N GLN A 267 -3.05 12.25 -14.67
CA GLN A 267 -2.69 10.86 -14.91
C GLN A 267 -1.87 10.30 -13.74
N LEU A 268 -0.96 11.09 -13.17
CA LEU A 268 -0.16 10.67 -12.02
C LEU A 268 -1.02 10.40 -10.79
N LYS A 269 -1.97 11.28 -10.49
CA LYS A 269 -2.95 11.10 -9.41
C LYS A 269 -3.74 9.79 -9.56
N THR A 270 -4.28 9.54 -10.75
CA THR A 270 -5.07 8.33 -11.02
C THR A 270 -4.21 7.06 -10.99
N GLN A 271 -3.02 7.10 -11.56
CA GLN A 271 -2.10 5.95 -11.55
C GLN A 271 -1.62 5.63 -10.14
N TYR A 272 -1.31 6.65 -9.33
CA TYR A 272 -0.92 6.46 -7.93
C TYR A 272 -1.99 5.71 -7.15
N LEU A 273 -3.23 6.23 -7.15
CA LEU A 273 -4.35 5.62 -6.42
C LEU A 273 -4.65 4.22 -6.94
N ARG A 274 -4.73 4.02 -8.26
CA ARG A 274 -4.99 2.70 -8.88
C ARG A 274 -3.97 1.66 -8.46
N ARG A 275 -2.68 2.02 -8.38
CA ARG A 275 -1.62 1.07 -8.03
C ARG A 275 -1.63 0.72 -6.54
N ARG A 276 -1.87 1.71 -5.67
CA ARG A 276 -2.06 1.48 -4.24
C ARG A 276 -3.30 0.65 -3.94
N ASP A 277 -4.36 0.89 -4.68
CA ASP A 277 -5.61 0.15 -4.55
C ASP A 277 -5.45 -1.34 -4.87
N GLY A 278 -4.59 -1.72 -5.81
CA GLY A 278 -4.30 -3.13 -6.11
C GLY A 278 -3.72 -3.89 -4.92
N GLU A 279 -2.83 -3.26 -4.15
CA GLU A 279 -2.25 -3.84 -2.93
C GLU A 279 -3.27 -3.86 -1.78
N ILE A 280 -3.97 -2.75 -1.56
CA ILE A 280 -5.01 -2.65 -0.53
C ILE A 280 -6.12 -3.66 -0.80
N SER A 281 -6.54 -3.84 -2.04
CA SER A 281 -7.52 -4.85 -2.45
C SER A 281 -7.09 -6.28 -2.14
N ARG A 282 -5.79 -6.58 -2.18
CA ARG A 282 -5.26 -7.88 -1.75
C ARG A 282 -5.41 -8.05 -0.24
N GLN A 283 -5.05 -7.03 0.54
CA GLN A 283 -5.20 -7.05 2.00
C GLN A 283 -6.68 -7.11 2.43
N ARG A 284 -7.58 -6.43 1.70
CA ARG A 284 -9.05 -6.52 1.91
C ARG A 284 -9.54 -7.96 1.82
N ARG A 285 -9.18 -8.67 0.74
CA ARG A 285 -9.56 -10.09 0.56
C ARG A 285 -9.02 -10.97 1.69
N ASN A 286 -7.81 -10.69 2.18
CA ASN A 286 -7.25 -11.43 3.32
C ASN A 286 -8.03 -11.16 4.61
N ALA A 287 -8.45 -9.91 4.86
CA ALA A 287 -9.28 -9.57 6.01
C ALA A 287 -10.69 -10.21 5.91
N GLU A 288 -11.29 -10.21 4.72
CA GLU A 288 -12.56 -10.89 4.43
C GLU A 288 -12.45 -12.40 4.68
N GLY A 289 -11.40 -13.06 4.17
CA GLY A 289 -11.14 -14.47 4.43
C GLY A 289 -10.92 -14.76 5.92
N SER A 290 -10.26 -13.85 6.64
CA SER A 290 -10.10 -13.97 8.09
C SER A 290 -11.44 -13.89 8.83
N CYS A 291 -12.40 -13.12 8.33
CA CYS A 291 -13.75 -13.03 8.92
C CYS A 291 -14.53 -14.36 8.80
N GLU A 292 -14.21 -15.20 7.81
CA GLU A 292 -14.85 -16.51 7.67
C GLU A 292 -14.49 -17.44 8.82
N THR A 293 -13.21 -17.45 9.20
CA THR A 293 -12.69 -18.23 10.33
C THR A 293 -13.00 -17.60 11.68
N ASP A 294 -12.75 -16.30 11.82
CA ASP A 294 -12.90 -15.54 13.05
C ASP A 294 -13.32 -14.10 12.71
N PRO A 295 -14.62 -13.76 12.86
CA PRO A 295 -15.12 -12.44 12.53
C PRO A 295 -14.47 -11.33 13.36
N ALA A 296 -14.09 -11.58 14.61
CA ALA A 296 -13.48 -10.56 15.45
C ALA A 296 -12.09 -10.18 14.94
N ARG A 297 -11.26 -11.20 14.68
CA ARG A 297 -9.92 -11.00 14.10
C ARG A 297 -9.99 -10.36 12.71
N GLY A 298 -10.91 -10.81 11.86
CA GLY A 298 -11.09 -10.27 10.52
C GLY A 298 -11.52 -8.80 10.51
N LEU A 299 -12.49 -8.41 11.35
CA LEU A 299 -12.92 -7.01 11.48
C LEU A 299 -11.85 -6.12 12.11
N CYS A 300 -11.06 -6.63 13.06
CA CYS A 300 -9.90 -5.91 13.58
C CYS A 300 -8.84 -5.69 12.50
N ALA A 301 -8.53 -6.71 11.70
CA ALA A 301 -7.59 -6.59 10.58
C ALA A 301 -8.09 -5.59 9.52
N ALA A 302 -9.38 -5.58 9.22
CA ALA A 302 -9.99 -4.61 8.30
C ALA A 302 -9.95 -3.18 8.84
N SER A 303 -10.17 -3.00 10.15
CA SER A 303 -10.06 -1.69 10.82
C SER A 303 -8.62 -1.17 10.80
N GLU A 304 -7.66 -2.06 11.02
CA GLU A 304 -6.24 -1.73 10.98
C GLU A 304 -5.75 -1.40 9.56
N LEU A 305 -6.24 -2.12 8.55
CA LEU A 305 -6.00 -1.84 7.13
C LEU A 305 -6.43 -0.41 6.76
N LEU A 306 -7.61 0.01 7.24
CA LEU A 306 -8.04 1.40 7.09
C LEU A 306 -7.03 2.34 7.78
N ARG A 307 -6.82 2.14 9.09
CA ARG A 307 -6.04 3.03 9.94
C ARG A 307 -4.59 3.22 9.49
N VAL A 308 -3.98 2.18 8.92
CA VAL A 308 -2.56 2.18 8.53
C VAL A 308 -2.42 2.41 7.03
N ASP A 309 -2.73 1.43 6.18
CA ASP A 309 -2.37 1.48 4.77
C ASP A 309 -3.22 2.46 3.96
N VAL A 310 -4.54 2.50 4.20
CA VAL A 310 -5.44 3.44 3.51
C VAL A 310 -5.15 4.88 3.94
N LEU A 311 -5.05 5.11 5.25
CA LEU A 311 -4.73 6.43 5.78
C LEU A 311 -3.36 6.93 5.30
N GLN A 312 -2.33 6.08 5.35
CA GLN A 312 -0.99 6.44 4.88
C GLN A 312 -0.99 6.77 3.39
N THR A 313 -1.74 6.01 2.58
CA THR A 313 -1.92 6.30 1.15
C THR A 313 -2.54 7.67 0.93
N ALA A 314 -3.56 8.04 1.71
CA ALA A 314 -4.20 9.35 1.62
C ALA A 314 -3.30 10.50 2.11
N ILE A 315 -2.52 10.30 3.18
CA ILE A 315 -1.53 11.27 3.66
C ILE A 315 -0.43 11.48 2.62
N ASN A 316 0.11 10.38 2.07
CA ASN A 316 1.14 10.43 1.02
C ASN A 316 0.60 11.14 -0.23
N TYR A 317 -0.62 10.83 -0.65
CA TYR A 317 -1.27 11.52 -1.76
C TYR A 317 -1.32 13.03 -1.54
N ARG A 318 -1.76 13.48 -0.36
CA ARG A 318 -1.82 14.90 -0.01
C ARG A 318 -0.43 15.53 0.01
N ALA A 319 0.58 14.84 0.52
CA ALA A 319 1.96 15.33 0.54
C ALA A 319 2.54 15.49 -0.87
N ILE A 320 2.21 14.57 -1.78
CA ILE A 320 2.72 14.57 -3.17
C ILE A 320 2.01 15.61 -4.04
N PHE A 321 0.68 15.73 -3.89
CA PHE A 321 -0.19 16.48 -4.82
C PHE A 321 -0.82 17.75 -4.21
N GLY A 322 -0.56 18.04 -2.94
CA GLY A 322 -0.92 19.29 -2.25
C GLY A 322 -2.41 19.54 -2.00
N SER A 323 -3.32 18.69 -2.49
CA SER A 323 -4.77 18.94 -2.41
C SER A 323 -5.60 17.66 -2.21
N THR A 324 -6.73 17.81 -1.52
CA THR A 324 -7.84 16.86 -1.49
C THR A 324 -8.76 17.13 -2.65
N ASP A 325 -8.62 16.35 -3.71
CA ASP A 325 -9.54 16.43 -4.84
C ASP A 325 -10.67 15.39 -4.74
N GLY A 326 -11.62 15.48 -5.67
CA GLY A 326 -12.72 14.53 -5.77
C GLY A 326 -12.25 13.08 -6.01
N ARG A 327 -11.05 12.87 -6.57
CA ARG A 327 -10.51 11.52 -6.84
C ARG A 327 -10.09 10.82 -5.56
N LEU A 328 -9.32 11.51 -4.71
CA LEU A 328 -8.97 10.98 -3.39
C LEU A 328 -10.24 10.75 -2.55
N SER A 329 -11.20 11.67 -2.61
CA SER A 329 -12.45 11.58 -1.85
C SER A 329 -13.30 10.39 -2.30
N ALA A 330 -13.45 10.19 -3.61
CA ALA A 330 -14.16 9.03 -4.17
C ALA A 330 -13.47 7.71 -3.80
N TRP A 331 -12.14 7.67 -3.91
CA TRP A 331 -11.36 6.50 -3.54
C TRP A 331 -11.50 6.17 -2.04
N LEU A 332 -11.36 7.15 -1.14
CA LEU A 332 -11.58 6.98 0.30
C LEU A 332 -13.00 6.52 0.62
N SER A 333 -14.01 7.09 -0.06
CA SER A 333 -15.40 6.68 0.10
C SER A 333 -15.60 5.21 -0.28
N GLU A 334 -14.92 4.72 -1.31
CA GLU A 334 -14.94 3.31 -1.68
C GLU A 334 -14.31 2.42 -0.59
N GLN A 335 -13.19 2.84 -0.01
CA GLN A 335 -12.54 2.14 1.11
C GLN A 335 -13.44 2.05 2.34
N VAL A 336 -14.06 3.16 2.71
CA VAL A 336 -15.00 3.20 3.84
C VAL A 336 -16.25 2.38 3.55
N HIS A 337 -16.82 2.50 2.34
CA HIS A 337 -18.02 1.77 1.97
C HIS A 337 -17.82 0.26 2.04
N TRP A 338 -16.70 -0.24 1.51
CA TRP A 338 -16.29 -1.63 1.65
C TRP A 338 -16.25 -2.07 3.12
N PHE A 339 -15.59 -1.30 3.97
CA PHE A 339 -15.46 -1.62 5.38
C PHE A 339 -16.82 -1.64 6.11
N VAL A 340 -17.66 -0.62 5.88
CA VAL A 340 -19.02 -0.55 6.44
C VAL A 340 -19.84 -1.77 6.01
N LYS A 341 -19.76 -2.16 4.73
CA LYS A 341 -20.45 -3.34 4.20
C LYS A 341 -19.95 -4.64 4.82
N LEU A 342 -18.64 -4.74 5.11
CA LEU A 342 -18.07 -5.88 5.80
C LEU A 342 -18.57 -5.96 7.25
N VAL A 343 -18.57 -4.85 7.99
CA VAL A 343 -19.11 -4.79 9.36
C VAL A 343 -20.60 -5.16 9.37
N GLU A 344 -21.39 -4.59 8.46
CA GLU A 344 -22.83 -4.89 8.30
C GLU A 344 -23.06 -6.38 8.02
N LYS A 345 -22.28 -6.97 7.11
CA LYS A 345 -22.38 -8.39 6.74
C LYS A 345 -22.05 -9.31 7.91
N GLU A 346 -20.96 -9.05 8.62
CA GLU A 346 -20.49 -9.93 9.69
C GLU A 346 -21.29 -9.78 10.98
N LEU A 347 -21.75 -8.57 11.32
CA LEU A 347 -22.52 -8.34 12.54
C LEU A 347 -24.03 -8.57 12.36
N LEU A 348 -24.65 -8.10 11.28
CA LEU A 348 -26.12 -8.15 11.14
C LEU A 348 -26.59 -9.36 10.32
N ARG A 349 -26.03 -9.58 9.12
CA ARG A 349 -26.55 -10.61 8.20
C ARG A 349 -26.24 -12.03 8.65
N ARG A 350 -25.01 -12.29 9.09
CA ARG A 350 -24.60 -13.62 9.53
C ARG A 350 -25.13 -14.03 10.90
N SER A 351 -25.64 -13.07 11.67
CA SER A 351 -26.26 -13.33 12.97
C SER A 351 -27.72 -13.76 12.87
N GLY A 352 -28.29 -13.84 11.66
CA GLY A 352 -29.70 -14.17 11.45
C GLY A 352 -30.66 -13.02 11.84
N LEU A 353 -30.12 -11.84 12.15
CA LEU A 353 -30.85 -10.69 12.66
C LEU A 353 -31.43 -9.80 11.55
N ALA A 354 -31.08 -10.06 10.28
CA ALA A 354 -31.35 -9.15 9.17
C ALA A 354 -32.72 -9.35 8.49
N ASP A 355 -33.42 -10.47 8.73
CA ASP A 355 -34.61 -10.84 7.96
C ASP A 355 -35.95 -10.46 8.62
N SER A 356 -35.93 -10.00 9.88
CA SER A 356 -37.13 -9.44 10.53
C SER A 356 -37.05 -7.92 10.48
N ASP A 357 -37.77 -7.40 9.48
CA ASP A 357 -38.30 -6.04 9.43
C ASP A 357 -37.29 -4.94 9.08
N SER A 358 -37.38 -4.52 7.81
CA SER A 358 -37.08 -3.17 7.37
C SER A 358 -38.02 -2.12 8.00
N GLU A 359 -38.46 -2.33 9.24
CA GLU A 359 -39.22 -1.33 9.96
C GLU A 359 -38.32 -0.12 10.13
N ASP A 360 -38.81 0.97 9.55
CA ASP A 360 -38.16 2.26 9.57
C ASP A 360 -37.73 2.60 11.00
N PHE A 361 -36.60 3.28 11.09
CA PHE A 361 -35.92 3.68 12.33
C PHE A 361 -36.72 4.72 13.16
N THR A 362 -38.04 4.66 13.13
CA THR A 362 -38.99 5.61 13.73
C THR A 362 -39.06 5.46 15.23
N GLY A 363 -37.94 5.56 15.94
CA GLY A 363 -37.89 5.75 17.40
C GLY A 363 -38.64 4.72 18.25
N THR A 364 -39.09 3.60 17.67
CA THR A 364 -39.88 2.61 18.38
C THR A 364 -38.99 1.94 19.41
N ARG A 365 -39.42 2.03 20.68
CA ARG A 365 -38.71 1.44 21.81
C ARG A 365 -38.48 -0.05 21.51
N PRO A 366 -37.25 -0.58 21.59
CA PRO A 366 -37.01 -1.98 21.31
C PRO A 366 -37.78 -2.85 22.30
N SER A 367 -38.61 -3.74 21.77
CA SER A 367 -39.40 -4.73 22.53
C SER A 367 -38.90 -6.15 22.26
N LEU A 368 -39.30 -7.08 23.12
CA LEU A 368 -39.11 -8.52 22.94
C LEU A 368 -40.18 -9.09 22.00
N ASN A 369 -39.85 -10.13 21.23
CA ASN A 369 -40.85 -10.85 20.44
C ASN A 369 -41.60 -11.86 21.32
N LEU A 370 -42.60 -11.37 22.04
CA LEU A 370 -43.35 -12.17 23.03
C LEU A 370 -44.04 -13.39 22.42
N ALA A 371 -44.54 -13.28 21.18
CA ALA A 371 -45.17 -14.40 20.49
C ALA A 371 -44.16 -15.52 20.19
N ALA A 372 -42.93 -15.17 19.80
CA ALA A 372 -41.86 -16.14 19.60
C ALA A 372 -41.42 -16.79 20.92
N VAL A 373 -41.35 -16.01 22.01
CA VAL A 373 -41.05 -16.51 23.36
C VAL A 373 -42.10 -17.51 23.83
N GLU A 374 -43.39 -17.19 23.71
CA GLU A 374 -44.49 -18.07 24.10
C GLU A 374 -44.50 -19.37 23.28
N ALA A 375 -44.29 -19.27 21.97
CA ALA A 375 -44.15 -20.44 21.10
C ALA A 375 -42.95 -21.32 21.54
N ALA A 376 -41.81 -20.71 21.90
CA ALA A 376 -40.62 -21.42 22.33
C ALA A 376 -40.79 -22.11 23.70
N ILE A 377 -41.59 -21.57 24.62
CA ILE A 377 -41.89 -22.22 25.91
C ILE A 377 -42.56 -23.58 25.69
N THR A 378 -43.51 -23.66 24.75
CA THR A 378 -44.24 -24.91 24.44
C THR A 378 -43.41 -25.97 23.71
N GLN A 379 -42.30 -25.59 23.08
CA GLN A 379 -41.43 -26.52 22.36
C GLN A 379 -40.40 -27.14 23.31
N THR A 380 -40.54 -28.44 23.57
CA THR A 380 -39.61 -29.24 24.40
C THR A 380 -38.26 -29.48 23.74
N ASN A 381 -38.20 -29.45 22.40
CA ASN A 381 -36.95 -29.55 21.65
C ASN A 381 -36.43 -28.14 21.32
N LEU A 382 -35.64 -27.57 22.23
CA LEU A 382 -34.89 -26.34 22.01
C LEU A 382 -34.04 -26.49 20.73
N ARG A 383 -34.44 -25.80 19.66
CA ARG A 383 -33.46 -25.39 18.65
C ARG A 383 -32.44 -24.54 19.39
N SER A 384 -31.17 -24.95 19.39
CA SER A 384 -30.10 -24.13 19.92
C SER A 384 -30.17 -22.78 19.21
N ALA A 385 -30.46 -21.72 19.95
CA ALA A 385 -30.49 -20.37 19.41
C ALA A 385 -29.20 -20.12 18.63
N SER A 386 -29.29 -19.42 17.50
CA SER A 386 -28.12 -19.08 16.69
C SER A 386 -27.15 -18.29 17.54
N LYS A 387 -26.08 -18.96 18.01
CA LYS A 387 -25.08 -18.36 18.88
C LYS A 387 -24.42 -17.21 18.11
N SER A 388 -24.48 -16.00 18.66
CA SER A 388 -23.81 -14.82 18.11
C SER A 388 -22.35 -15.15 17.82
N ARG A 389 -21.90 -14.98 16.57
CA ARG A 389 -20.51 -15.34 16.18
C ARG A 389 -19.47 -14.45 16.85
N VAL A 390 -19.84 -13.22 17.22
CA VAL A 390 -18.96 -12.25 17.89
C VAL A 390 -19.46 -12.02 19.31
N GLY A 391 -18.65 -12.34 20.32
CA GLY A 391 -18.96 -12.05 21.72
C GLY A 391 -18.92 -10.55 22.03
N LEU A 392 -19.52 -10.11 23.15
CA LEU A 392 -19.55 -8.70 23.54
C LEU A 392 -18.15 -8.15 23.87
N LEU A 393 -17.29 -8.96 24.51
CA LEU A 393 -15.88 -8.60 24.74
C LEU A 393 -15.09 -8.39 23.43
N ASP A 394 -15.26 -9.29 22.46
CA ASP A 394 -14.66 -9.14 21.13
C ASP A 394 -15.21 -7.91 20.43
N LEU A 395 -16.52 -7.68 20.54
CA LEU A 395 -17.20 -6.52 19.98
C LEU A 395 -16.63 -5.21 20.54
N ALA A 396 -16.37 -5.12 21.85
CA ALA A 396 -15.75 -3.96 22.46
C ALA A 396 -14.35 -3.70 21.90
N THR A 397 -13.59 -4.77 21.65
CA THR A 397 -12.27 -4.66 21.02
C THR A 397 -12.40 -4.13 19.59
N ILE A 398 -13.31 -4.69 18.79
CA ILE A 398 -13.56 -4.24 17.41
C ILE A 398 -14.04 -2.79 17.42
N PHE A 399 -15.00 -2.42 18.26
CA PHE A 399 -15.54 -1.07 18.38
C PHE A 399 -14.43 -0.05 18.67
N ARG A 400 -13.53 -0.36 19.63
CA ARG A 400 -12.38 0.49 19.94
C ARG A 400 -11.43 0.63 18.76
N GLN A 401 -11.15 -0.45 18.03
CA GLN A 401 -10.30 -0.39 16.84
C GLN A 401 -10.93 0.43 15.71
N VAL A 402 -12.24 0.28 15.50
CA VAL A 402 -13.00 1.07 14.52
C VAL A 402 -13.01 2.55 14.90
N HIS A 403 -13.24 2.87 16.17
CA HIS A 403 -13.19 4.24 16.66
C HIS A 403 -11.80 4.85 16.45
N ASN A 404 -10.74 4.11 16.76
CA ASN A 404 -9.37 4.53 16.52
C ASN A 404 -9.09 4.78 15.03
N ALA A 405 -9.54 3.88 14.15
CA ALA A 405 -9.44 4.05 12.71
C ALA A 405 -10.18 5.29 12.22
N ALA A 406 -11.44 5.47 12.63
CA ALA A 406 -12.26 6.61 12.23
C ALA A 406 -11.73 7.94 12.77
N SER A 407 -11.22 7.96 14.00
CA SER A 407 -10.55 9.14 14.58
C SER A 407 -9.31 9.52 13.77
N ALA A 408 -8.50 8.53 13.37
CA ALA A 408 -7.33 8.76 12.53
C ALA A 408 -7.71 9.34 11.14
N PHE A 409 -8.84 8.91 10.58
CA PHE A 409 -9.35 9.41 9.29
C PHE A 409 -9.82 10.87 9.33
N ARG A 410 -10.06 11.45 10.51
CA ARG A 410 -10.33 12.89 10.64
C ARG A 410 -9.19 13.73 10.08
N ARG A 411 -7.94 13.24 10.15
CA ARG A 411 -6.75 13.87 9.52
C ARG A 411 -6.92 14.03 8.01
N VAL A 412 -7.67 13.12 7.39
CA VAL A 412 -8.00 13.15 5.97
C VAL A 412 -9.43 13.62 5.68
N GLN A 413 -10.05 14.35 6.62
CA GLN A 413 -11.41 14.91 6.49
C GLN A 413 -12.46 13.86 6.10
N CYS A 414 -12.24 12.60 6.48
CA CYS A 414 -13.18 11.52 6.25
C CYS A 414 -13.72 11.07 7.62
N TYR A 415 -15.02 11.25 7.85
CA TYR A 415 -15.66 10.88 9.11
C TYR A 415 -16.76 9.87 8.87
N PHE A 416 -16.48 8.60 9.17
CA PHE A 416 -17.39 7.49 8.90
C PHE A 416 -17.91 6.79 10.16
N PHE A 417 -17.42 7.17 11.34
CA PHE A 417 -17.79 6.52 12.59
C PHE A 417 -19.30 6.48 12.86
N PRO A 418 -20.09 7.56 12.63
CA PRO A 418 -21.53 7.53 12.93
C PRO A 418 -22.27 6.43 12.16
N LEU A 419 -21.86 6.15 10.92
CA LEU A 419 -22.46 5.08 10.11
C LEU A 419 -22.20 3.70 10.70
N VAL A 420 -20.99 3.47 11.22
CA VAL A 420 -20.62 2.17 11.81
C VAL A 420 -21.15 2.04 13.24
N ALA A 421 -21.19 3.14 14.01
CA ALA A 421 -21.75 3.17 15.36
C ALA A 421 -23.20 2.67 15.37
N LEU A 422 -24.03 3.09 14.41
CA LEU A 422 -25.40 2.58 14.27
C LEU A 422 -25.47 1.06 14.03
N ILE A 423 -24.48 0.48 13.35
CA ILE A 423 -24.42 -0.98 13.14
C ILE A 423 -24.07 -1.69 14.46
N PHE A 424 -23.12 -1.15 15.23
CA PHE A 424 -22.79 -1.66 16.56
C PHE A 424 -24.00 -1.55 17.50
N ASP A 425 -24.70 -0.42 17.49
CA ASP A 425 -25.87 -0.20 18.34
C ASP A 425 -26.94 -1.26 18.09
N ARG A 426 -27.28 -1.48 16.82
CA ARG A 426 -28.23 -2.53 16.39
C ARG A 426 -27.77 -3.92 16.82
N TYR A 427 -26.49 -4.22 16.64
CA TYR A 427 -25.96 -5.53 17.01
C TYR A 427 -26.01 -5.77 18.53
N VAL A 428 -25.59 -4.80 19.34
CA VAL A 428 -25.63 -4.90 20.82
C VAL A 428 -27.06 -5.10 21.31
N ILE A 429 -28.00 -4.27 20.82
CA ILE A 429 -29.43 -4.41 21.18
C ILE A 429 -29.94 -5.80 20.80
N ALA A 430 -29.61 -6.29 19.61
CA ALA A 430 -30.06 -7.60 19.16
C ALA A 430 -29.46 -8.76 19.96
N VAL A 431 -28.17 -8.70 20.32
CA VAL A 431 -27.53 -9.70 21.19
C VAL A 431 -28.19 -9.74 22.57
N HIS A 432 -28.45 -8.57 23.17
CA HIS A 432 -29.14 -8.50 24.46
C HIS A 432 -30.60 -8.92 24.37
N ARG A 433 -31.31 -8.57 23.29
CA ARG A 433 -32.67 -9.06 23.01
C ARG A 433 -32.70 -10.58 23.01
N GLN A 434 -31.84 -11.23 22.24
CA GLN A 434 -31.78 -12.69 22.17
C GLN A 434 -31.55 -13.32 23.55
N ARG A 435 -30.59 -12.79 24.33
CA ARG A 435 -30.34 -13.28 25.69
C ARG A 435 -31.55 -13.11 26.60
N LEU A 436 -32.24 -11.97 26.53
CA LEU A 436 -33.44 -11.72 27.33
C LEU A 436 -34.62 -12.58 26.91
N GLU A 437 -34.76 -12.90 25.62
CA GLU A 437 -35.74 -13.87 25.13
C GLU A 437 -35.45 -15.28 25.65
N ASP A 438 -34.18 -15.71 25.66
CA ASP A 438 -33.78 -16.99 26.25
C ASP A 438 -34.09 -17.04 27.76
N ILE A 439 -33.86 -15.94 28.47
CA ILE A 439 -34.22 -15.78 29.89
C ILE A 439 -35.74 -15.85 30.09
N ALA A 440 -36.51 -15.19 29.22
CA ALA A 440 -37.97 -15.22 29.26
C ALA A 440 -38.51 -16.65 29.08
N VAL A 441 -37.95 -17.40 28.13
CA VAL A 441 -38.29 -18.80 27.89
C VAL A 441 -37.92 -19.68 29.10
N ALA A 442 -36.73 -19.50 29.65
CA ALA A 442 -36.27 -20.24 30.83
C ALA A 442 -37.14 -19.97 32.05
N PHE A 443 -37.47 -18.70 32.31
CA PHE A 443 -38.40 -18.30 33.38
C PHE A 443 -39.80 -18.89 33.17
N GLY A 444 -40.33 -18.80 31.94
CA GLY A 444 -41.64 -19.33 31.60
C GLY A 444 -41.77 -20.83 31.89
N ARG A 445 -40.79 -21.63 31.46
CA ARG A 445 -40.74 -23.07 31.77
C ARG A 445 -40.54 -23.33 33.25
N SER A 446 -39.64 -22.58 33.89
CA SER A 446 -39.38 -22.72 35.32
C SER A 446 -40.62 -22.43 36.15
N ILE A 447 -41.50 -21.51 35.74
CA ILE A 447 -42.76 -21.22 36.41
C ILE A 447 -43.81 -22.29 36.11
N ASP A 448 -43.91 -22.78 34.87
CA ASP A 448 -44.87 -23.84 34.50
C ASP A 448 -44.61 -25.15 35.25
N GLU A 449 -43.35 -25.45 35.55
CA GLU A 449 -42.92 -26.63 36.30
C GLU A 449 -42.88 -26.41 37.83
N TYR A 450 -43.02 -25.17 38.29
CA TYR A 450 -42.87 -24.83 39.70
C TYR A 450 -44.07 -25.26 40.52
N ASN A 451 -43.83 -26.08 41.56
CA ASN A 451 -44.86 -26.59 42.47
C ASN A 451 -45.12 -25.67 43.68
N TYR A 452 -44.57 -24.45 43.67
CA TYR A 452 -44.68 -23.48 44.77
C TYR A 452 -44.16 -24.00 46.11
N VAL A 453 -43.20 -24.93 46.10
CA VAL A 453 -42.53 -25.36 47.33
C VAL A 453 -41.38 -24.39 47.62
N PRO A 454 -41.36 -23.71 48.79
CA PRO A 454 -40.29 -22.79 49.13
C PRO A 454 -39.01 -23.56 49.42
N SER A 455 -37.88 -23.07 48.90
CA SER A 455 -36.57 -23.60 49.24
C SER A 455 -36.25 -23.29 50.69
N THR A 456 -35.91 -24.28 51.51
CA THR A 456 -35.51 -24.07 52.92
C THR A 456 -34.11 -23.46 53.06
N ALA A 457 -33.35 -23.38 51.97
CA ALA A 457 -31.97 -22.89 51.98
C ALA A 457 -31.83 -21.43 52.46
N HIS A 458 -32.86 -20.58 52.25
CA HIS A 458 -32.82 -19.17 52.66
C HIS A 458 -32.79 -19.00 54.19
N LEU A 459 -33.48 -19.85 54.95
CA LEU A 459 -33.56 -19.77 56.42
C LEU A 459 -32.20 -20.07 57.06
N SER A 460 -31.50 -21.09 56.56
CA SER A 460 -30.15 -21.44 57.01
C SER A 460 -29.15 -20.31 56.78
N LEU A 461 -29.26 -19.61 55.65
CA LEU A 461 -28.37 -18.50 55.29
C LEU A 461 -28.61 -17.25 56.16
N LEU A 462 -29.88 -16.88 56.42
CA LEU A 462 -30.24 -15.75 57.28
C LEU A 462 -29.84 -15.95 58.75
N GLY A 463 -29.79 -17.20 59.21
CA GLY A 463 -29.43 -17.54 60.58
C GLY A 463 -27.93 -17.53 60.85
N THR A 464 -27.12 -17.98 59.88
CA THR A 464 -25.72 -18.40 60.14
C THR A 464 -24.65 -17.53 59.49
N SER A 465 -24.96 -16.80 58.42
CA SER A 465 -23.94 -16.07 57.66
C SER A 465 -23.67 -14.68 58.26
N PRO A 466 -22.41 -14.38 58.66
CA PRO A 466 -22.02 -13.05 59.14
C PRO A 466 -22.26 -11.94 58.10
N TRP A 467 -22.22 -12.29 56.80
CA TRP A 467 -22.44 -11.37 55.68
C TRP A 467 -23.82 -10.74 55.69
N PHE A 468 -24.87 -11.46 56.12
CA PHE A 468 -26.23 -10.94 56.21
C PHE A 468 -26.51 -10.20 57.53
N GLN A 469 -25.57 -10.27 58.48
CA GLN A 469 -25.61 -9.51 59.72
C GLN A 469 -24.84 -8.18 59.62
N SER A 470 -24.06 -7.99 58.56
CA SER A 470 -23.31 -6.74 58.34
C SER A 470 -24.17 -5.72 57.58
N ASP A 471 -24.27 -4.49 58.09
CA ASP A 471 -24.94 -3.35 57.45
C ASP A 471 -24.34 -2.95 56.09
N LEU A 472 -23.22 -3.58 55.70
CA LEU A 472 -22.53 -3.37 54.42
C LEU A 472 -23.18 -4.09 53.23
N SER A 473 -24.12 -5.01 53.46
CA SER A 473 -24.81 -5.68 52.34
C SER A 473 -25.92 -4.77 51.79
N ALA A 474 -25.61 -4.06 50.72
CA ALA A 474 -26.49 -3.05 50.10
C ALA A 474 -27.86 -3.57 49.58
N ASN A 475 -28.21 -4.84 49.80
CA ASN A 475 -29.48 -5.47 49.41
C ASN A 475 -29.79 -6.72 50.27
N ARG A 476 -29.98 -6.54 51.59
CA ARG A 476 -30.37 -7.64 52.49
C ARG A 476 -31.68 -8.34 52.07
N SER A 477 -32.58 -7.60 51.43
CA SER A 477 -33.85 -8.11 50.91
C SER A 477 -33.67 -9.15 49.79
N CYS A 478 -32.58 -9.12 49.02
CA CYS A 478 -32.35 -10.10 47.93
C CYS A 478 -32.26 -11.56 48.41
N VAL A 479 -32.06 -11.80 49.71
CA VAL A 479 -32.08 -13.15 50.28
C VAL A 479 -33.44 -13.82 50.12
N PHE A 480 -34.53 -13.04 50.12
CA PHE A 480 -35.88 -13.57 49.90
C PHE A 480 -36.05 -14.14 48.48
N LEU A 481 -35.25 -13.72 47.50
CA LEU A 481 -35.26 -14.30 46.16
C LEU A 481 -34.86 -15.78 46.16
N LEU A 482 -34.03 -16.21 47.13
CA LEU A 482 -33.58 -17.61 47.25
C LEU A 482 -34.69 -18.56 47.70
N ARG A 483 -35.81 -18.02 48.20
CA ARG A 483 -36.99 -18.81 48.58
C ARG A 483 -37.63 -19.48 47.35
N HIS A 484 -37.63 -18.78 46.22
CA HIS A 484 -38.22 -19.26 44.97
C HIS A 484 -37.18 -19.30 43.86
N ALA A 485 -36.78 -20.53 43.48
CA ALA A 485 -35.77 -20.75 42.45
C ALA A 485 -36.03 -19.99 41.11
N PRO A 486 -37.28 -19.87 40.61
CA PRO A 486 -37.54 -19.08 39.40
C PRO A 486 -37.14 -17.61 39.53
N LEU A 487 -37.35 -16.99 40.71
CA LEU A 487 -37.02 -15.59 40.96
C LEU A 487 -35.52 -15.36 41.11
N SER A 488 -34.82 -16.22 41.84
CA SER A 488 -33.36 -16.13 41.98
C SER A 488 -32.67 -16.31 40.63
N ASN A 489 -33.14 -17.26 39.81
CA ASN A 489 -32.59 -17.50 38.48
C ASN A 489 -32.85 -16.30 37.56
N LEU A 490 -34.07 -15.76 37.56
CA LEU A 490 -34.40 -14.56 36.79
C LEU A 490 -33.51 -13.37 37.16
N TYR A 491 -33.37 -13.09 38.47
CA TYR A 491 -32.53 -12.00 38.96
C TYR A 491 -31.07 -12.18 38.51
N ASN A 492 -30.49 -13.35 38.73
CA ASN A 492 -29.11 -13.65 38.33
C ASN A 492 -28.91 -13.51 36.82
N SER A 493 -29.85 -13.98 36.00
CA SER A 493 -29.74 -13.84 34.54
C SER A 493 -29.88 -12.38 34.07
N ILE A 494 -30.71 -11.56 34.73
CA ILE A 494 -30.75 -10.12 34.46
C ILE A 494 -29.42 -9.45 34.85
N LEU A 495 -28.82 -9.84 35.97
CA LEU A 495 -27.49 -9.36 36.36
C LEU A 495 -26.42 -9.75 35.35
N GLU A 496 -26.46 -10.97 34.82
CA GLU A 496 -25.54 -11.41 33.76
C GLU A 496 -25.69 -10.55 32.50
N VAL A 497 -26.91 -10.15 32.13
CA VAL A 497 -27.16 -9.22 31.02
C VAL A 497 -26.59 -7.83 31.32
N ALA A 498 -26.79 -7.31 32.52
CA ALA A 498 -26.25 -6.01 32.95
C ALA A 498 -24.70 -6.02 32.99
N ASN A 499 -24.10 -7.08 33.54
CA ASN A 499 -22.65 -7.26 33.58
C ASN A 499 -22.07 -7.41 32.16
N ALA A 500 -22.76 -8.14 31.28
CA ALA A 500 -22.35 -8.27 29.89
C ALA A 500 -22.41 -6.94 29.12
N PHE A 501 -23.33 -6.04 29.48
CA PHE A 501 -23.34 -4.68 28.94
C PHE A 501 -22.09 -3.89 29.35
N GLN A 502 -21.57 -4.10 30.56
CA GLN A 502 -20.33 -3.46 31.01
C GLN A 502 -19.09 -3.91 30.21
N GLU A 503 -19.13 -5.09 29.58
CA GLU A 503 -18.05 -5.54 28.68
C GLU A 503 -17.96 -4.66 27.41
N CYS A 504 -19.09 -4.12 26.95
CA CYS A 504 -19.17 -3.25 25.78
C CYS A 504 -20.13 -2.07 26.04
N PRO A 505 -19.71 -1.07 26.83
CA PRO A 505 -20.58 0.02 27.25
C PRO A 505 -20.73 1.03 26.12
N ILE A 506 -21.66 0.77 25.22
CA ILE A 506 -22.08 1.74 24.19
C ILE A 506 -23.23 2.55 24.79
N SER A 507 -22.97 3.80 25.14
CA SER A 507 -23.94 4.64 25.87
C SER A 507 -25.27 4.82 25.13
N THR A 508 -25.26 4.82 23.80
CA THR A 508 -26.47 4.95 22.97
C THR A 508 -27.40 3.74 23.06
N THR A 509 -26.92 2.57 23.45
CA THR A 509 -27.75 1.35 23.56
C THR A 509 -28.31 1.12 24.96
N ALA A 510 -27.83 1.83 25.98
CA ALA A 510 -28.25 1.69 27.37
C ALA A 510 -29.79 1.75 27.53
N ALA A 511 -30.43 2.78 26.99
CA ALA A 511 -31.89 2.95 27.07
C ALA A 511 -32.64 1.81 26.35
N GLY A 512 -32.09 1.31 25.25
CA GLY A 512 -32.65 0.18 24.52
C GLY A 512 -32.56 -1.12 25.33
N VAL A 513 -31.44 -1.38 25.99
CA VAL A 513 -31.27 -2.57 26.84
C VAL A 513 -32.19 -2.51 28.07
N VAL A 514 -32.28 -1.36 28.75
CA VAL A 514 -33.20 -1.16 29.88
C VAL A 514 -34.66 -1.37 29.46
N SER A 515 -35.06 -0.86 28.27
CA SER A 515 -36.39 -1.13 27.70
C SER A 515 -36.67 -2.61 27.47
N LEU A 516 -35.67 -3.38 27.01
CA LEU A 516 -35.81 -4.82 26.82
C LEU A 516 -35.97 -5.54 28.17
N ILE A 517 -35.25 -5.10 29.22
CA ILE A 517 -35.39 -5.64 30.59
C ILE A 517 -36.77 -5.31 31.16
N GLU A 518 -37.28 -4.08 30.96
CA GLU A 518 -38.65 -3.71 31.34
C GLU A 518 -39.68 -4.60 30.60
N SER A 519 -39.47 -4.85 29.31
CA SER A 519 -40.31 -5.75 28.51
C SER A 519 -40.27 -7.19 29.03
N LEU A 520 -39.10 -7.67 29.47
CA LEU A 520 -38.93 -8.98 30.10
C LEU A 520 -39.74 -9.07 31.40
N LEU A 521 -39.61 -8.07 32.27
CA LEU A 521 -40.33 -8.03 33.55
C LEU A 521 -41.84 -7.96 33.33
N ALA A 522 -42.30 -7.16 32.36
CA ALA A 522 -43.72 -7.13 31.97
C ALA A 522 -44.21 -8.46 31.38
N PHE A 523 -43.35 -9.22 30.70
CA PHE A 523 -43.65 -10.59 30.29
C PHE A 523 -43.76 -11.53 31.50
N CYS A 524 -42.82 -11.47 32.45
CA CYS A 524 -42.85 -12.27 33.66
C CYS A 524 -44.16 -12.05 34.45
N ILE A 525 -44.61 -10.80 34.59
CA ILE A 525 -45.88 -10.45 35.25
C ILE A 525 -47.08 -11.11 34.53
N ARG A 526 -47.12 -11.03 33.20
CA ARG A 526 -48.18 -11.68 32.40
C ARG A 526 -48.15 -13.19 32.54
N LYS A 527 -46.95 -13.78 32.59
CA LYS A 527 -46.79 -15.22 32.79
C LYS A 527 -47.27 -15.64 34.19
N LEU A 528 -46.92 -14.90 35.24
CA LEU A 528 -47.43 -15.14 36.59
C LEU A 528 -48.96 -15.04 36.63
N ASN A 529 -49.55 -14.05 35.98
CA ASN A 529 -51.00 -13.92 35.88
C ASN A 529 -51.66 -15.13 35.18
N SER A 530 -50.99 -15.73 34.19
CA SER A 530 -51.53 -16.90 33.47
C SER A 530 -51.57 -18.18 34.31
N VAL A 531 -50.72 -18.29 35.35
CA VAL A 531 -50.66 -19.46 36.24
C VAL A 531 -51.34 -19.22 37.59
N LYS A 532 -52.06 -18.10 37.73
CA LYS A 532 -52.71 -17.67 38.97
C LYS A 532 -53.71 -18.74 39.48
N PRO A 533 -53.59 -19.23 40.73
CA PRO A 533 -54.40 -20.34 41.24
C PRO A 533 -55.83 -19.95 41.66
N GLY A 534 -56.16 -18.65 41.74
CA GLY A 534 -57.46 -18.14 42.17
C GLY A 534 -57.40 -16.64 42.48
N ARG A 535 -58.45 -16.07 43.09
CA ARG A 535 -58.39 -14.68 43.60
C ARG A 535 -57.53 -14.62 44.86
N ARG A 536 -56.75 -13.56 45.00
CA ARG A 536 -55.84 -13.37 46.15
C ARG A 536 -56.61 -13.35 47.48
N GLU A 537 -57.75 -12.65 47.51
CA GLU A 537 -58.64 -12.51 48.67
C GLU A 537 -58.98 -13.85 49.36
N ASN A 538 -59.05 -14.94 48.61
CA ASN A 538 -59.37 -16.26 49.15
C ASN A 538 -58.25 -16.87 50.01
N PHE A 539 -57.03 -16.34 49.91
CA PHE A 539 -55.83 -16.88 50.55
C PHE A 539 -55.16 -15.85 51.48
N GLU A 540 -55.81 -14.71 51.74
CA GLU A 540 -55.21 -13.57 52.44
C GLU A 540 -54.75 -13.92 53.87
N GLU A 541 -55.51 -14.74 54.61
CA GLU A 541 -55.11 -15.18 55.95
C GLU A 541 -53.83 -16.03 55.92
N ASP A 542 -53.72 -16.96 54.96
CA ASP A 542 -52.56 -17.82 54.78
C ASP A 542 -51.33 -17.02 54.31
N ILE A 543 -51.53 -16.06 53.38
CA ILE A 543 -50.47 -15.16 52.89
C ILE A 543 -49.89 -14.37 54.06
N ASN A 544 -50.75 -13.70 54.84
CA ASN A 544 -50.33 -12.91 55.99
C ASN A 544 -49.58 -13.77 57.03
N ALA A 545 -50.03 -15.01 57.26
CA ALA A 545 -49.34 -15.93 58.17
C ALA A 545 -47.92 -16.28 57.67
N ILE A 546 -47.76 -16.54 56.37
CA ILE A 546 -46.44 -16.84 55.77
C ILE A 546 -45.53 -15.61 55.81
N GLU A 547 -46.03 -14.44 55.43
CA GLU A 547 -45.26 -13.19 55.44
C GLU A 547 -44.81 -12.80 56.85
N GLN A 548 -45.71 -12.88 57.84
CA GLN A 548 -45.36 -12.62 59.24
C GLN A 548 -44.31 -13.60 59.75
N SER A 549 -44.42 -14.88 59.39
CA SER A 549 -43.41 -15.89 59.74
C SER A 549 -42.04 -15.57 59.14
N LEU A 550 -42.00 -15.02 57.92
CA LEU A 550 -40.76 -14.62 57.24
C LEU A 550 -40.10 -13.41 57.90
N VAL A 551 -40.90 -12.43 58.35
CA VAL A 551 -40.38 -11.22 59.00
C VAL A 551 -39.97 -11.48 60.45
N GLN A 552 -40.76 -12.23 61.21
CA GLN A 552 -40.55 -12.40 62.66
C GLN A 552 -39.41 -13.38 63.02
N LYS A 553 -38.76 -14.03 62.04
CA LYS A 553 -37.68 -15.01 62.25
C LYS A 553 -38.03 -16.08 63.30
N ASN A 554 -39.31 -16.42 63.40
CA ASN A 554 -39.77 -17.46 64.31
C ASN A 554 -39.52 -18.81 63.62
N ASP A 555 -38.89 -19.75 64.34
CA ASP A 555 -38.69 -21.13 63.89
C ASP A 555 -40.07 -21.78 63.69
N ALA A 556 -40.59 -21.66 62.48
CA ALA A 556 -41.92 -22.09 62.13
C ALA A 556 -42.03 -23.61 62.30
N ARG A 557 -42.95 -24.05 63.16
CA ARG A 557 -43.48 -25.41 63.11
C ARG A 557 -44.02 -25.64 61.69
N GLU A 558 -43.64 -26.77 61.08
CA GLU A 558 -44.11 -27.24 59.76
C GLU A 558 -45.65 -27.41 59.76
N GLY A 559 -46.38 -26.31 59.67
CA GLY A 559 -47.78 -26.30 59.27
C GLY A 559 -47.87 -26.61 57.78
N SER A 560 -48.92 -27.31 57.35
CA SER A 560 -49.17 -27.58 55.93
C SER A 560 -49.43 -26.26 55.21
N THR A 561 -48.39 -25.67 54.60
CA THR A 561 -48.54 -24.46 53.79
C THR A 561 -49.38 -24.78 52.56
N THR A 562 -50.40 -23.96 52.32
CA THR A 562 -51.23 -24.08 51.11
C THR A 562 -50.40 -23.57 49.93
N SER A 563 -50.10 -24.46 48.97
CA SER A 563 -49.37 -24.13 47.73
C SER A 563 -49.88 -22.86 47.00
N PRO A 564 -51.19 -22.55 46.98
CA PRO A 564 -51.70 -21.30 46.41
C PRO A 564 -51.31 -20.02 47.16
N ALA A 565 -51.21 -20.02 48.49
CA ALA A 565 -50.81 -18.83 49.25
C ALA A 565 -49.34 -18.50 49.00
N GLU A 566 -48.51 -19.53 48.89
CA GLU A 566 -47.09 -19.41 48.61
C GLU A 566 -46.81 -18.80 47.21
N PHE A 567 -47.70 -19.00 46.23
CA PHE A 567 -47.63 -18.31 44.94
C PHE A 567 -47.80 -16.79 45.06
N PHE A 568 -48.70 -16.31 45.94
CA PHE A 568 -48.89 -14.88 46.13
C PHE A 568 -47.71 -14.26 46.89
N VAL A 569 -47.12 -14.99 47.85
CA VAL A 569 -45.86 -14.59 48.50
C VAL A 569 -44.72 -14.48 47.49
N LEU A 570 -44.64 -15.38 46.49
CA LEU A 570 -43.70 -15.25 45.37
C LEU A 570 -43.95 -13.94 44.59
N CYS A 571 -45.20 -13.61 44.29
CA CYS A 571 -45.55 -12.37 43.58
C CYS A 571 -45.20 -11.12 44.40
N ASP A 572 -45.37 -11.18 45.72
CA ASP A 572 -45.00 -10.12 46.65
C ASP A 572 -43.48 -9.91 46.70
N ILE A 573 -42.71 -10.99 46.76
CA ILE A 573 -41.24 -10.95 46.66
C ILE A 573 -40.80 -10.39 45.30
N PHE A 574 -41.47 -10.77 44.21
CA PHE A 574 -41.20 -10.20 42.89
C PHE A 574 -41.39 -8.67 42.89
N ALA A 575 -42.51 -8.19 43.41
CA ALA A 575 -42.88 -6.77 43.40
C ALA A 575 -42.01 -5.90 44.33
N THR A 576 -41.73 -6.39 45.54
CA THR A 576 -41.12 -5.61 46.63
C THR A 576 -39.61 -5.79 46.75
N VAL A 577 -39.08 -6.94 46.29
CA VAL A 577 -37.66 -7.26 46.40
C VAL A 577 -37.00 -7.25 45.02
N LEU A 578 -37.51 -8.03 44.07
CA LEU A 578 -36.86 -8.20 42.76
C LEU A 578 -36.86 -6.90 41.97
N LEU A 579 -38.01 -6.23 41.82
CA LEU A 579 -38.11 -5.00 41.02
C LEU A 579 -37.18 -3.88 41.54
N PRO A 580 -37.19 -3.51 42.84
CA PRO A 580 -36.28 -2.49 43.35
C PRO A 580 -34.82 -2.90 43.28
N ALA A 581 -34.49 -4.17 43.53
CA ALA A 581 -33.12 -4.66 43.43
C ALA A 581 -32.57 -4.57 41.99
N VAL A 582 -33.38 -4.98 41.01
CA VAL A 582 -33.03 -4.83 39.59
C VAL A 582 -32.88 -3.35 39.24
N ALA A 583 -33.85 -2.50 39.60
CA ALA A 583 -33.78 -1.07 39.31
C ALA A 583 -32.53 -0.41 39.90
N LYS A 584 -32.21 -0.70 41.17
CA LYS A 584 -30.99 -0.21 41.83
C LYS A 584 -29.73 -0.65 41.09
N GLN A 585 -29.66 -1.90 40.66
CA GLN A 585 -28.50 -2.37 39.90
C GLN A 585 -28.43 -1.80 38.48
N LEU A 586 -29.57 -1.58 37.83
CA LEU A 586 -29.58 -0.91 36.54
C LEU A 586 -29.11 0.55 36.68
N SER A 587 -29.54 1.26 37.73
CA SER A 587 -29.08 2.64 38.00
C SER A 587 -27.58 2.73 38.33
N SER A 588 -26.97 1.67 38.87
CA SER A 588 -25.53 1.62 39.14
C SER A 588 -24.70 1.25 37.90
N THR A 589 -25.29 0.50 36.97
CA THR A 589 -24.61 -0.05 35.80
C THR A 589 -24.76 0.82 34.56
N PHE A 590 -25.93 1.44 34.39
CA PHE A 590 -26.27 2.24 33.22
C PHE A 590 -26.20 3.74 33.55
N PRO A 591 -26.08 4.63 32.54
CA PRO A 591 -26.04 6.08 32.75
C PRO A 591 -27.29 6.62 33.48
N PRO A 592 -27.20 7.76 34.19
CA PRO A 592 -28.24 8.30 35.11
C PRO A 592 -29.54 8.80 34.44
N HIS A 593 -29.82 8.38 33.22
CA HIS A 593 -31.03 8.74 32.45
C HIS A 593 -31.79 7.51 31.93
N THR A 594 -31.38 6.31 32.34
CA THR A 594 -31.97 5.05 31.91
C THR A 594 -32.50 4.30 33.12
N ASP A 595 -33.48 4.90 33.79
CA ASP A 595 -34.13 4.31 34.95
C ASP A 595 -35.20 3.31 34.52
N LEU A 596 -35.37 2.26 35.32
CA LEU A 596 -36.46 1.30 35.16
C LEU A 596 -37.75 1.93 35.69
N ASP A 597 -38.82 1.93 34.89
CA ASP A 597 -40.14 2.42 35.34
C ASP A 597 -40.83 1.38 36.24
N ILE A 598 -40.43 1.36 37.51
CA ILE A 598 -40.98 0.44 38.52
C ILE A 598 -42.48 0.71 38.71
N ALA A 599 -42.93 1.96 38.59
CA ALA A 599 -44.32 2.34 38.81
C ALA A 599 -45.24 1.70 37.76
N VAL A 600 -44.83 1.69 36.49
CA VAL A 600 -45.56 0.99 35.42
C VAL A 600 -45.62 -0.52 35.71
N LEU A 601 -44.52 -1.15 36.09
CA LEU A 601 -44.50 -2.60 36.40
C LEU A 601 -45.36 -2.95 37.62
N GLN A 602 -45.32 -2.12 38.67
CA GLN A 602 -46.18 -2.28 39.84
C GLN A 602 -47.66 -2.09 39.51
N SER A 603 -47.99 -1.14 38.62
CA SER A 603 -49.37 -0.96 38.14
C SER A 603 -49.88 -2.19 37.38
N LEU A 604 -49.01 -2.84 36.58
CA LEU A 604 -49.35 -4.08 35.89
C LEU A 604 -49.62 -5.24 36.87
N LEU A 605 -48.83 -5.34 37.95
CA LEU A 605 -49.06 -6.32 39.02
C LEU A 605 -50.35 -6.07 39.79
N ALA A 606 -50.63 -4.80 40.14
CA ALA A 606 -51.85 -4.41 40.84
C ALA A 606 -53.10 -4.68 39.98
N ASN A 607 -53.05 -4.35 38.69
CA ASN A 607 -54.15 -4.62 37.75
C ASN A 607 -54.41 -6.12 37.55
N ALA A 608 -53.38 -6.96 37.71
CA ALA A 608 -53.50 -8.42 37.66
C ALA A 608 -53.94 -9.05 39.00
N ASP A 609 -54.13 -8.23 40.05
CA ASP A 609 -54.44 -8.70 41.41
C ASP A 609 -53.42 -9.75 41.89
N LEU A 610 -52.14 -9.49 41.61
CA LEU A 610 -51.01 -10.33 42.02
C LEU A 610 -50.29 -9.78 43.26
N TRP A 611 -50.45 -8.48 43.54
CA TRP A 611 -49.74 -7.75 44.60
C TRP A 611 -50.65 -6.72 45.28
N HIS A 612 -50.44 -6.50 46.58
CA HIS A 612 -51.08 -5.43 47.36
C HIS A 612 -50.05 -4.54 48.06
N SER A 613 -50.38 -3.26 48.16
CA SER A 613 -49.66 -2.27 48.95
C SER A 613 -50.55 -1.83 50.12
N PRO A 614 -50.06 -1.75 51.37
CA PRO A 614 -48.66 -1.97 51.79
C PRO A 614 -48.32 -3.46 51.95
N ASN A 615 -47.06 -3.81 51.66
CA ASN A 615 -46.53 -5.16 51.86
C ASN A 615 -45.44 -5.15 52.95
N PRO A 616 -45.42 -6.11 53.89
CA PRO A 616 -44.46 -6.17 55.00
C PRO A 616 -42.98 -6.21 54.58
N PHE A 617 -42.65 -6.72 53.39
CA PHE A 617 -41.29 -6.72 52.86
C PHE A 617 -40.78 -5.31 52.51
N THR A 618 -41.70 -4.36 52.28
CA THR A 618 -41.38 -2.95 51.95
C THR A 618 -40.81 -2.22 53.18
N GLU A 619 -41.41 -2.43 54.35
CA GLU A 619 -40.98 -1.82 55.61
C GLU A 619 -39.59 -2.31 56.03
N ALA A 620 -39.34 -3.61 55.87
CA ALA A 620 -38.04 -4.22 56.11
C ALA A 620 -36.91 -3.67 55.21
N SER A 621 -37.27 -3.15 54.03
CA SER A 621 -36.30 -2.59 53.07
C SER A 621 -36.03 -1.09 53.32
N SER A 622 -37.00 -0.35 53.87
CA SER A 622 -36.90 1.11 54.07
C SER A 622 -36.20 1.55 55.36
N THR A 623 -36.13 0.67 56.37
CA THR A 623 -35.73 1.03 57.74
C THR A 623 -34.22 1.22 57.95
N SER A 624 -33.34 0.86 57.00
CA SER A 624 -31.88 1.00 57.19
C SER A 624 -31.27 2.32 56.73
N ASP A 625 -31.90 3.05 55.81
CA ASP A 625 -31.24 4.23 55.19
C ASP A 625 -31.44 5.54 55.98
N GLY A 626 -32.24 5.52 57.05
CA GLY A 626 -32.67 6.74 57.76
C GLY A 626 -31.91 7.13 59.03
N GLN A 627 -30.99 6.32 59.55
CA GLN A 627 -30.49 6.48 60.93
C GLN A 627 -28.98 6.78 61.07
N ALA A 628 -28.38 7.43 60.07
CA ALA A 628 -26.96 7.85 60.10
C ALA A 628 -26.74 9.34 59.74
N THR A 629 -27.70 10.21 60.06
CA THR A 629 -27.44 11.67 60.16
C THR A 629 -27.54 12.10 61.61
N GLY A 630 -26.60 11.60 62.42
CA GLY A 630 -26.26 12.21 63.70
C GLY A 630 -25.59 13.56 63.44
N ASP A 631 -26.26 14.59 63.90
CA ASP A 631 -25.89 16.00 63.90
C ASP A 631 -24.59 16.21 64.70
N ASP A 632 -23.43 16.08 64.06
CA ASP A 632 -22.15 16.54 64.58
C ASP A 632 -21.44 17.35 63.48
N THR A 633 -21.68 18.66 63.47
CA THR A 633 -20.86 19.65 62.79
C THR A 633 -19.48 19.77 63.43
N PRO A 634 -18.36 19.63 62.68
CA PRO A 634 -17.14 20.33 63.00
C PRO A 634 -16.92 21.48 62.01
N THR A 635 -16.83 22.65 62.63
CA THR A 635 -16.31 23.94 62.18
C THR A 635 -15.25 23.91 61.06
N ASN A 636 -15.50 24.71 60.02
CA ASN A 636 -14.57 25.42 59.12
C ASN A 636 -13.15 24.85 58.93
N VAL A 637 -12.88 24.31 57.73
CA VAL A 637 -11.65 24.60 56.98
C VAL A 637 -12.00 24.75 55.49
N ALA A 638 -11.70 25.92 54.93
CA ALA A 638 -11.94 26.27 53.53
C ALA A 638 -11.01 25.49 52.58
N PRO A 639 -11.48 25.04 51.40
CA PRO A 639 -10.61 24.55 50.35
C PRO A 639 -10.12 25.71 49.48
N VAL A 640 -8.80 25.83 49.40
CA VAL A 640 -8.06 26.68 48.47
C VAL A 640 -8.41 26.30 47.03
N ALA A 641 -8.90 27.28 46.26
CA ALA A 641 -9.16 27.14 44.84
C ALA A 641 -7.85 27.03 44.04
N PRO A 642 -7.78 26.20 42.98
CA PRO A 642 -6.67 26.25 42.04
C PRO A 642 -6.88 27.43 41.07
N GLU A 643 -5.83 28.25 40.94
CA GLU A 643 -5.77 29.41 40.06
C GLU A 643 -6.08 29.05 38.59
N HIS A 644 -7.04 29.77 38.02
CA HIS A 644 -7.26 29.82 36.58
C HIS A 644 -6.10 30.56 35.91
N GLY A 645 -5.26 29.81 35.19
CA GLY A 645 -4.32 30.36 34.22
C GLY A 645 -5.05 30.97 33.02
N THR A 646 -5.07 32.30 32.95
CA THR A 646 -5.45 33.10 31.77
C THR A 646 -4.52 32.81 30.59
N VAL A 647 -5.08 32.28 29.49
CA VAL A 647 -4.43 32.25 28.17
C VAL A 647 -4.98 33.42 27.34
N PRO A 648 -4.13 34.28 26.74
CA PRO A 648 -4.62 35.39 25.93
C PRO A 648 -4.99 34.91 24.53
N HIS A 649 -6.20 35.26 24.11
CA HIS A 649 -6.63 35.26 22.71
C HIS A 649 -5.72 36.19 21.90
N ARG A 650 -5.05 35.64 20.88
CA ARG A 650 -4.66 36.40 19.69
C ARG A 650 -5.19 35.66 18.46
N SER A 651 -6.07 36.34 17.74
CA SER A 651 -6.24 36.21 16.28
C SER A 651 -5.43 37.36 15.64
N PRO A 652 -5.04 37.29 14.35
CA PRO A 652 -5.36 36.30 13.33
C PRO A 652 -4.27 35.24 13.08
#